data_AF-A0A813L937-F1
#
_entry.id   AF-A0A813L937-F1
#
_cell.length_a   1.000
_cell.length_b   1.000
_cell.length_c   1.000
_cell.angle_alpha   90.00
_cell.angle_beta   90.00
_cell.angle_gamma   90.00
#
_symmetry.space_group_name_H-M   'P 1'
#
loop_
_entity.id
_entity.type
_entity.pdbx_description
1 polymer ?
#
loop_
_entity_poly.entity_id
_entity_poly.type
_entity_poly.pdbx_seq_one_letter_code
_entity_poly.pdbx_strand_id
1 'polypeptide(L)'
;MSHRKFERPRHGSLGFLPRKRTKHHQGKIKSFPKDDPSKPAHLTAFMGYKAGMTHIVRDVDKPGSKLHKKEVVEPVTILEAPPMVVVGFVGYVETPRGLRALTSVWAGHLSEECKRRFYKSFHSSKQKAFTKYQKRWSEASKGSETPMAAEVERAKKYCQVIRAICHTQVGKVSIGQKKAQIKEIQINGGSTGKKVDFAMGLFEQEVKVADIFSQDEMIDIIGATKGHGFEGVVTRWGVTRLARKSHRGLRKVGCIGSWHPARVQFQVPRSGQNGYHHRTEINKKIYRVGKALKDDANNAMTEADLTEKAITPMGGFSHYGQVTQDFIMLKGCVMGPRKRLITMRKSLLPQVSRTAVEKIELKFIDTSSKFGHGRFQTSEEKAKFFGGAVQKKAKTEAKAEAAAEEQQEEEEEQSRPTPEAEDSEASRHLEALVWLEDLGFGAAEAEDALRHSGGDADEALILLRKQRASAAEVQASKRPRTDAAPRAEEECLEIEGFQCRLRGSRLLLYLAQLGVDGPAVGKLKADGSMAFHGLNEWAQELYEGSLPRPHDATMPLGGGFDAKAAAAAFEGSKPWLWHDFATHGEVLAAHCELEVLQEQGVLCASNASTTASQKARSDRVAFLDICQVGGSNPACPPGCRLLFRRLEAAAAAIAENWPEGGQLLCPRLGMAAIYDGR
;
A
#
# COMPACT_ATOMS: atom_id res chain seq x y z
N MET A 1 41.30 37.18 -28.20
CA MET A 1 40.76 36.47 -27.01
C MET A 1 41.93 35.90 -26.24
N SER A 2 42.01 36.12 -24.92
CA SER A 2 43.07 35.51 -24.11
C SER A 2 42.74 34.03 -23.87
N HIS A 3 43.74 33.16 -24.02
CA HIS A 3 43.59 31.76 -23.64
C HIS A 3 43.50 31.65 -22.12
N ARG A 4 42.92 30.55 -21.62
CA ARG A 4 42.83 30.33 -20.19
C ARG A 4 44.23 30.12 -19.60
N LYS A 5 44.61 30.90 -18.58
CA LYS A 5 45.94 30.87 -17.95
C LYS A 5 46.42 29.49 -17.47
N PHE A 6 45.52 28.67 -16.91
CA PHE A 6 45.82 27.30 -16.48
C PHE A 6 44.72 26.35 -16.92
N GLU A 7 45.10 25.25 -17.53
CA GLU A 7 44.17 24.22 -17.99
C GLU A 7 43.62 23.39 -16.83
N ARG A 8 42.40 22.90 -17.00
CA ARG A 8 41.83 21.83 -16.18
C ARG A 8 40.76 21.10 -16.98
N PRO A 9 40.44 19.85 -16.61
CA PRO A 9 39.28 19.15 -17.15
C PRO A 9 37.98 19.92 -16.93
N ARG A 10 37.01 19.73 -17.82
CA ARG A 10 35.68 20.31 -17.67
C ARG A 10 34.95 19.77 -16.43
N HIS A 11 34.07 20.57 -15.85
CA HIS A 11 33.20 20.13 -14.76
C HIS A 11 32.00 19.36 -15.30
N GLY A 12 32.02 18.04 -15.07
CA GLY A 12 30.95 17.12 -15.45
C GLY A 12 30.94 16.70 -16.92
N SER A 13 30.57 15.43 -17.13
CA SER A 13 30.38 14.86 -18.47
C SER A 13 29.11 15.42 -19.14
N LEU A 14 29.25 15.81 -20.42
CA LEU A 14 28.17 16.31 -21.26
C LEU A 14 27.26 15.20 -21.78
N GLY A 15 27.72 13.94 -21.82
CA GLY A 15 26.91 12.79 -22.27
C GLY A 15 25.71 12.49 -21.36
N PHE A 16 25.66 13.10 -20.16
CA PHE A 16 24.54 13.01 -19.24
C PHE A 16 23.62 14.25 -19.26
N LEU A 17 23.76 15.12 -20.26
CA LEU A 17 22.80 16.19 -20.52
C LEU A 17 21.62 15.68 -21.38
N PRO A 18 20.43 16.32 -21.26
CA PRO A 18 20.05 17.30 -20.24
C PRO A 18 19.88 16.65 -18.86
N ARG A 19 20.41 17.29 -17.80
CA ARG A 19 20.26 16.84 -16.40
C ARG A 19 18.89 17.20 -15.81
N LYS A 20 17.83 16.61 -16.38
CA LYS A 20 16.43 16.74 -15.95
C LYS A 20 15.95 15.49 -15.21
N ARG A 21 14.77 15.56 -14.59
CA ARG A 21 14.10 14.39 -13.99
C ARG A 21 13.80 13.37 -15.08
N THR A 22 13.99 12.10 -14.77
CA THR A 22 13.62 10.99 -15.65
C THR A 22 12.10 10.85 -15.72
N LYS A 23 11.59 10.52 -16.91
CA LYS A 23 10.22 10.02 -17.10
C LYS A 23 10.13 8.50 -16.86
N HIS A 24 11.27 7.81 -16.89
CA HIS A 24 11.36 6.38 -16.62
C HIS A 24 11.69 6.18 -15.15
N HIS A 25 10.64 5.99 -14.34
CA HIS A 25 10.76 5.75 -12.90
C HIS A 25 11.38 4.39 -12.61
N GLN A 26 10.97 3.38 -13.39
CA GLN A 26 11.61 2.07 -13.47
C GLN A 26 12.73 2.10 -14.52
N GLY A 27 13.75 1.26 -14.38
CA GLY A 27 14.89 1.21 -15.30
C GLY A 27 14.51 0.80 -16.73
N LYS A 28 14.27 1.73 -17.65
CA LYS A 28 14.01 1.38 -19.06
C LYS A 28 15.27 0.79 -19.71
N ILE A 29 15.17 -0.41 -20.25
CA ILE A 29 16.21 -1.02 -21.07
C ILE A 29 16.11 -0.40 -22.47
N LYS A 30 17.18 0.25 -22.93
CA LYS A 30 17.24 0.85 -24.27
C LYS A 30 17.86 -0.08 -25.32
N SER A 31 18.67 -1.02 -24.87
CA SER A 31 19.36 -2.01 -25.68
C SER A 31 19.42 -3.30 -24.89
N PHE A 32 19.11 -4.43 -25.50
CA PHE A 32 19.30 -5.75 -24.91
C PHE A 32 20.65 -6.31 -25.34
N PRO A 33 21.17 -7.35 -24.67
CA PRO A 33 22.37 -8.05 -25.13
C PRO A 33 22.23 -8.49 -26.59
N LYS A 34 23.36 -8.58 -27.29
CA LYS A 34 23.38 -9.07 -28.67
C LYS A 34 22.81 -10.50 -28.67
N ASP A 35 21.91 -10.75 -29.62
CA ASP A 35 21.28 -12.04 -29.78
C ASP A 35 22.24 -13.02 -30.49
N ASP A 36 22.22 -14.27 -30.01
CA ASP A 36 23.09 -15.36 -30.47
C ASP A 36 22.23 -16.61 -30.71
N PRO A 37 21.85 -16.89 -31.97
CA PRO A 37 20.95 -18.00 -32.31
C PRO A 37 21.48 -19.38 -31.93
N SER A 38 22.78 -19.53 -31.68
CA SER A 38 23.40 -20.81 -31.31
C SER A 38 23.04 -21.27 -29.90
N LYS A 39 22.70 -20.31 -29.02
CA LYS A 39 22.35 -20.58 -27.61
C LYS A 39 20.87 -20.93 -27.46
N PRO A 40 20.49 -21.67 -26.40
CA PRO A 40 19.09 -21.88 -26.09
C PRO A 40 18.37 -20.55 -25.79
N ALA A 41 17.05 -20.53 -26.04
CA ALA A 41 16.21 -19.38 -25.72
C ALA A 41 16.27 -19.09 -24.22
N HIS A 42 16.53 -17.83 -23.86
CA HIS A 42 16.64 -17.39 -22.47
C HIS A 42 16.20 -15.93 -22.31
N LEU A 43 15.75 -15.59 -21.10
CA LEU A 43 15.43 -14.22 -20.72
C LEU A 43 16.70 -13.41 -20.42
N THR A 44 16.66 -12.11 -20.72
CA THR A 44 17.84 -11.23 -20.70
C THR A 44 17.88 -10.25 -19.53
N ALA A 45 16.80 -10.13 -18.76
CA ALA A 45 16.67 -9.18 -17.68
C ALA A 45 15.73 -9.68 -16.58
N PHE A 46 15.84 -9.07 -15.40
CA PHE A 46 14.97 -9.28 -14.24
C PHE A 46 14.73 -7.96 -13.52
N MET A 47 13.74 -7.92 -12.63
CA MET A 47 13.43 -6.75 -11.81
C MET A 47 13.48 -7.11 -10.33
N GLY A 48 14.21 -6.32 -9.54
CA GLY A 48 14.31 -6.49 -8.09
C GLY A 48 14.18 -5.16 -7.36
N TYR A 49 14.02 -5.20 -6.05
CA TYR A 49 13.85 -4.05 -5.17
C TYR A 49 15.09 -3.87 -4.32
N LYS A 50 15.59 -2.63 -4.25
CA LYS A 50 16.76 -2.35 -3.41
C LYS A 50 16.40 -2.43 -1.93
N ALA A 51 16.85 -3.47 -1.25
CA ALA A 51 16.61 -3.68 0.17
C ALA A 51 17.55 -2.81 1.02
N GLY A 52 18.86 -3.01 0.85
CA GLY A 52 19.86 -2.31 1.64
C GLY A 52 21.28 -2.64 1.21
N MET A 53 22.23 -2.34 2.09
CA MET A 53 23.64 -2.64 1.87
C MET A 53 24.22 -3.26 3.14
N THR A 54 25.18 -4.15 2.96
CA THR A 54 26.01 -4.71 4.02
C THR A 54 27.45 -4.85 3.51
N HIS A 55 28.32 -5.54 4.24
CA HIS A 55 29.64 -5.91 3.78
C HIS A 55 29.87 -7.41 3.91
N ILE A 56 30.83 -7.90 3.16
CA ILE A 56 31.26 -9.30 3.17
C ILE A 56 32.77 -9.39 3.46
N VAL A 57 33.22 -10.57 3.87
CA VAL A 57 34.62 -10.98 3.76
C VAL A 57 34.71 -12.09 2.73
N ARG A 58 35.71 -12.01 1.87
CA ARG A 58 36.06 -13.05 0.91
C ARG A 58 37.56 -13.11 0.69
N ASP A 59 38.04 -14.24 0.20
CA ASP A 59 39.39 -14.32 -0.34
C ASP A 59 39.44 -13.76 -1.77
N VAL A 60 40.57 -13.16 -2.12
CA VAL A 60 40.83 -12.67 -3.47
C VAL A 60 41.74 -13.62 -4.22
N ASP A 61 41.18 -14.36 -5.18
CA ASP A 61 41.97 -15.16 -6.11
C ASP A 61 42.34 -14.36 -7.37
N LYS A 62 43.35 -13.47 -7.23
CA LYS A 62 43.90 -12.71 -8.35
C LYS A 62 45.42 -12.78 -8.44
N PRO A 63 45.99 -13.80 -9.12
CA PRO A 63 47.43 -13.89 -9.32
C PRO A 63 47.99 -12.60 -9.94
N GLY A 64 48.98 -11.99 -9.27
CA GLY A 64 49.56 -10.69 -9.63
C GLY A 64 49.04 -9.49 -8.82
N SER A 65 47.96 -9.66 -8.06
CA SER A 65 47.48 -8.64 -7.11
C SER A 65 48.26 -8.72 -5.79
N LYS A 66 48.52 -7.57 -5.14
CA LYS A 66 49.03 -7.52 -3.75
C LYS A 66 48.09 -8.16 -2.73
N LEU A 67 46.82 -8.33 -3.11
CA LEU A 67 45.73 -8.90 -2.33
C LEU A 67 45.49 -10.39 -2.66
N HIS A 68 46.27 -11.00 -3.54
CA HIS A 68 46.09 -12.42 -3.88
C HIS A 68 46.20 -13.30 -2.63
N LYS A 69 45.23 -14.21 -2.44
CA LYS A 69 45.10 -15.10 -1.28
C LYS A 69 45.03 -14.36 0.06
N LYS A 70 44.53 -13.13 0.06
CA LYS A 70 44.22 -12.37 1.26
C LYS A 70 42.74 -12.10 1.34
N GLU A 71 42.27 -12.02 2.57
CA GLU A 71 40.91 -11.61 2.88
C GLU A 71 40.72 -10.12 2.60
N VAL A 72 39.61 -9.80 1.95
CA VAL A 72 39.18 -8.42 1.73
C VAL A 72 37.75 -8.23 2.22
N VAL A 73 37.52 -7.05 2.78
CA VAL A 73 36.18 -6.58 3.10
C VAL A 73 35.66 -5.78 1.92
N GLU A 74 34.51 -6.16 1.37
CA GLU A 74 33.87 -5.42 0.29
C GLU A 74 32.43 -5.06 0.61
N PRO A 75 31.99 -3.82 0.32
CA PRO A 75 30.59 -3.45 0.48
C PRO A 75 29.74 -4.13 -0.60
N VAL A 76 28.53 -4.52 -0.23
CA VAL A 76 27.56 -5.17 -1.12
C VAL A 76 26.19 -4.52 -1.00
N THR A 77 25.41 -4.58 -2.08
CA THR A 77 23.99 -4.19 -2.09
C THR A 77 23.13 -5.43 -2.22
N ILE A 78 22.09 -5.52 -1.40
CA ILE A 78 21.07 -6.58 -1.49
C ILE A 78 19.88 -6.06 -2.29
N LEU A 79 19.53 -6.79 -3.35
CA LEU A 79 18.33 -6.59 -4.13
C LEU A 79 17.41 -7.78 -3.90
N GLU A 80 16.26 -7.57 -3.25
CA GLU A 80 15.22 -8.59 -3.14
C GLU A 80 14.54 -8.74 -4.50
N ALA A 81 14.38 -9.98 -4.94
CA ALA A 81 14.06 -10.37 -6.29
C ALA A 81 12.89 -11.38 -6.25
N PRO A 82 11.66 -10.93 -5.89
CA PRO A 82 10.49 -11.79 -5.97
C PRO A 82 10.33 -12.33 -7.39
N PRO A 83 9.77 -13.54 -7.56
CA PRO A 83 9.53 -14.09 -8.88
C PRO A 83 8.69 -13.15 -9.75
N MET A 84 8.96 -13.18 -11.06
CA MET A 84 8.18 -12.43 -12.04
C MET A 84 7.24 -13.39 -12.77
N VAL A 85 6.03 -12.95 -13.07
CA VAL A 85 5.09 -13.74 -13.87
C VAL A 85 5.14 -13.28 -15.33
N VAL A 86 5.21 -14.22 -16.27
CA VAL A 86 5.09 -13.92 -17.71
C VAL A 86 3.62 -13.94 -18.09
N VAL A 87 3.11 -12.83 -18.61
CA VAL A 87 1.68 -12.63 -18.93
C VAL A 87 1.43 -12.40 -20.41
N GLY A 88 2.46 -12.52 -21.24
CA GLY A 88 2.33 -12.31 -22.67
C GLY A 88 3.66 -12.21 -23.39
N PHE A 89 3.62 -11.96 -24.69
CA PHE A 89 4.79 -11.55 -25.47
C PHE A 89 4.41 -10.49 -26.53
N VAL A 90 5.42 -9.78 -27.00
CA VAL A 90 5.33 -8.83 -28.12
C VAL A 90 6.31 -9.26 -29.20
N GLY A 91 5.80 -9.42 -30.42
CA GLY A 91 6.61 -9.64 -31.61
C GLY A 91 6.96 -8.31 -32.29
N TYR A 92 8.22 -8.11 -32.62
CA TYR A 92 8.72 -6.93 -33.32
C TYR A 92 9.21 -7.28 -34.71
N VAL A 93 8.77 -6.48 -35.68
CA VAL A 93 9.25 -6.52 -37.07
C VAL A 93 10.25 -5.39 -37.31
N GLU A 94 11.34 -5.71 -37.99
CA GLU A 94 12.31 -4.75 -38.47
C GLU A 94 11.78 -4.04 -39.71
N THR A 95 11.76 -2.72 -39.66
CA THR A 95 11.39 -1.86 -40.79
C THR A 95 12.52 -0.89 -41.07
N PRO A 96 12.56 -0.22 -42.24
CA PRO A 96 13.57 0.80 -42.53
C PRO A 96 13.60 1.96 -41.52
N ARG A 97 12.54 2.14 -40.71
CA ARG A 97 12.46 3.16 -39.64
C ARG A 97 12.81 2.62 -38.25
N GLY A 98 13.24 1.36 -38.16
CA GLY A 98 13.54 0.64 -36.91
C GLY A 98 12.51 -0.45 -36.58
N LEU A 99 12.55 -0.93 -35.34
CA LEU A 99 11.65 -1.98 -34.85
C LEU A 99 10.23 -1.45 -34.60
N ARG A 100 9.23 -2.14 -35.14
CA ARG A 100 7.80 -1.87 -34.93
C ARG A 100 7.13 -3.08 -34.27
N ALA A 101 6.32 -2.87 -33.25
CA ALA A 101 5.51 -3.94 -32.67
C ALA A 101 4.47 -4.41 -33.71
N LEU A 102 4.45 -5.72 -33.98
CA LEU A 102 3.54 -6.34 -34.95
C LEU A 102 2.31 -6.93 -34.27
N THR A 103 2.52 -7.76 -33.25
CA THR A 103 1.47 -8.41 -32.46
C THR A 103 1.86 -8.46 -30.99
N SER A 104 0.85 -8.41 -30.12
CA SER A 104 0.98 -8.71 -28.71
C SER A 104 -0.03 -9.79 -28.35
N VAL A 105 0.46 -10.87 -27.75
CA VAL A 105 -0.35 -11.97 -27.24
C VAL A 105 -0.25 -11.92 -25.73
N TRP A 106 -1.38 -12.05 -25.04
CA TRP A 106 -1.46 -12.07 -23.59
C TRP A 106 -1.95 -13.44 -23.11
N ALA A 107 -1.65 -13.75 -21.86
CA ALA A 107 -2.16 -14.93 -21.19
C ALA A 107 -3.68 -14.82 -20.92
N GLY A 108 -4.34 -15.96 -20.67
CA GLY A 108 -5.78 -16.01 -20.40
C GLY A 108 -6.11 -15.46 -19.00
N HIS A 109 -5.26 -15.76 -18.02
CA HIS A 109 -5.39 -15.35 -16.64
C HIS A 109 -4.33 -14.30 -16.28
N LEU A 110 -4.80 -13.10 -15.93
CA LEU A 110 -3.94 -12.01 -15.43
C LEU A 110 -4.25 -11.73 -13.97
N SER A 111 -3.20 -11.66 -13.16
CA SER A 111 -3.25 -11.27 -11.76
C SER A 111 -3.86 -9.86 -11.58
N GLU A 112 -4.52 -9.66 -10.44
CA GLU A 112 -5.14 -8.37 -10.10
C GLU A 112 -4.08 -7.25 -10.02
N GLU A 113 -2.92 -7.53 -9.43
CA GLU A 113 -1.81 -6.57 -9.34
C GLU A 113 -1.27 -6.13 -10.72
N CYS A 114 -1.33 -7.00 -11.73
CA CYS A 114 -1.04 -6.67 -13.12
C CYS A 114 -2.15 -5.77 -13.71
N LYS A 115 -3.42 -6.12 -13.50
CA LYS A 115 -4.58 -5.30 -13.92
C LYS A 115 -4.55 -3.90 -13.29
N ARG A 116 -4.09 -3.76 -12.04
CA ARG A 116 -3.88 -2.47 -11.36
C ARG A 116 -2.98 -1.52 -12.15
N ARG A 117 -2.10 -2.01 -13.04
CA ARG A 117 -1.25 -1.15 -13.90
C ARG A 117 -2.05 -0.25 -14.85
N PHE A 118 -3.24 -0.71 -15.26
CA PHE A 118 -4.10 -0.03 -16.22
C PHE A 118 -5.01 1.03 -15.58
N TYR A 119 -4.97 1.15 -14.24
CA TYR A 119 -5.79 2.07 -13.48
C TYR A 119 -4.93 3.06 -12.69
N LYS A 120 -5.46 4.28 -12.51
CA LYS A 120 -4.92 5.25 -11.53
C LYS A 120 -5.43 4.94 -10.12
N SER A 121 -6.75 4.76 -9.99
CA SER A 121 -7.43 4.27 -8.80
C SER A 121 -8.12 2.95 -9.14
N PHE A 122 -7.78 1.88 -8.43
CA PHE A 122 -8.27 0.54 -8.74
C PHE A 122 -9.63 0.26 -8.08
N HIS A 123 -9.76 0.52 -6.78
CA HIS A 123 -10.97 0.19 -6.01
C HIS A 123 -12.18 1.05 -6.41
N SER A 124 -11.96 2.30 -6.86
CA SER A 124 -13.05 3.15 -7.36
C SER A 124 -13.43 2.87 -8.82
N SER A 125 -12.78 1.91 -9.47
CA SER A 125 -13.03 1.57 -10.88
C SER A 125 -13.91 0.33 -10.99
N LYS A 126 -14.59 0.15 -12.12
CA LYS A 126 -15.33 -1.09 -12.43
C LYS A 126 -14.43 -2.30 -12.75
N GLN A 127 -13.10 -2.13 -12.71
CA GLN A 127 -12.09 -3.18 -12.90
C GLN A 127 -12.26 -4.02 -14.18
N LYS A 128 -12.77 -3.44 -15.27
CA LYS A 128 -13.07 -4.12 -16.55
C LYS A 128 -11.85 -4.39 -17.47
N ALA A 129 -10.62 -4.20 -17.01
CA ALA A 129 -9.42 -4.45 -17.82
C ALA A 129 -9.31 -5.95 -18.14
N PHE A 130 -9.01 -6.27 -19.41
CA PHE A 130 -8.90 -7.63 -19.95
C PHE A 130 -10.17 -8.49 -19.93
N THR A 131 -11.32 -8.06 -19.41
CA THR A 131 -12.54 -8.91 -19.33
C THR A 131 -12.96 -9.49 -20.68
N LYS A 132 -12.98 -8.67 -21.75
CA LYS A 132 -13.27 -9.14 -23.12
C LYS A 132 -12.20 -10.11 -23.66
N TYR A 133 -10.96 -9.92 -23.24
CA TYR A 133 -9.85 -10.77 -23.65
C TYR A 133 -9.96 -12.15 -22.97
N GLN A 134 -10.24 -12.17 -21.67
CA GLN A 134 -10.47 -13.40 -20.91
C GLN A 134 -11.69 -14.17 -21.43
N LYS A 135 -12.77 -13.44 -21.79
CA LYS A 135 -13.95 -14.05 -22.42
C LYS A 135 -13.61 -14.79 -23.73
N ARG A 136 -12.83 -14.15 -24.62
CA ARG A 136 -12.35 -14.79 -25.87
C ARG A 136 -11.51 -16.04 -25.60
N TRP A 137 -10.64 -16.00 -24.59
CA TRP A 137 -9.87 -17.18 -24.15
C TRP A 137 -10.79 -18.30 -23.64
N SER A 138 -11.78 -17.97 -22.81
CA SER A 138 -12.73 -18.97 -22.26
C SER A 138 -13.66 -19.57 -23.31
N GLU A 139 -14.01 -18.81 -24.35
CA GLU A 139 -14.84 -19.28 -25.47
C GLU A 139 -14.03 -20.18 -26.42
N ALA A 140 -12.77 -19.82 -26.69
CA ALA A 140 -11.86 -20.64 -27.51
C ALA A 140 -11.58 -22.02 -26.87
N SER A 141 -11.42 -22.07 -25.54
CA SER A 141 -11.24 -23.34 -24.83
C SER A 141 -12.43 -24.32 -24.94
N LYS A 142 -13.61 -23.88 -25.41
CA LYS A 142 -14.86 -24.67 -25.44
C LYS A 142 -15.21 -25.31 -26.80
N GLY A 143 -14.40 -25.15 -27.86
CA GLY A 143 -14.68 -25.87 -29.11
C GLY A 143 -14.13 -25.32 -30.43
N SER A 144 -13.16 -24.41 -30.43
CA SER A 144 -12.51 -23.94 -31.67
C SER A 144 -11.14 -23.36 -31.38
N GLU A 145 -10.14 -23.75 -32.19
CA GLU A 145 -8.79 -23.19 -32.37
C GLU A 145 -8.03 -22.74 -31.10
N THR A 146 -6.73 -23.07 -31.03
CA THR A 146 -5.89 -22.56 -29.94
C THR A 146 -5.98 -21.03 -29.89
N PRO A 147 -6.34 -20.43 -28.75
CA PRO A 147 -6.57 -18.99 -28.64
C PRO A 147 -5.34 -18.22 -29.14
N MET A 148 -5.59 -17.29 -30.06
CA MET A 148 -4.56 -16.46 -30.72
C MET A 148 -3.54 -17.22 -31.58
N ALA A 149 -3.90 -18.39 -32.13
CA ALA A 149 -3.07 -19.15 -33.08
C ALA A 149 -2.54 -18.26 -34.21
N ALA A 150 -3.44 -17.48 -34.83
CA ALA A 150 -3.10 -16.60 -35.95
C ALA A 150 -2.04 -15.55 -35.57
N GLU A 151 -2.12 -14.97 -34.37
CA GLU A 151 -1.13 -14.00 -33.88
C GLU A 151 0.21 -14.66 -33.54
N VAL A 152 0.18 -15.88 -33.00
CA VAL A 152 1.36 -16.70 -32.71
C VAL A 152 2.08 -17.07 -34.01
N GLU A 153 1.35 -17.58 -35.00
CA GLU A 153 1.90 -17.88 -36.33
C GLU A 153 2.44 -16.63 -37.04
N ARG A 154 1.71 -15.52 -36.95
CA ARG A 154 2.18 -14.23 -37.48
C ARG A 154 3.48 -13.79 -36.82
N ALA A 155 3.61 -13.99 -35.50
CA ALA A 155 4.84 -13.68 -34.79
C ALA A 155 6.00 -14.58 -35.24
N LYS A 156 5.77 -15.89 -35.39
CA LYS A 156 6.79 -16.83 -35.89
C LYS A 156 7.27 -16.48 -37.30
N LYS A 157 6.35 -16.06 -38.18
CA LYS A 157 6.63 -15.78 -39.60
C LYS A 157 7.33 -14.45 -39.85
N TYR A 158 6.90 -13.36 -39.20
CA TYR A 158 7.31 -12.01 -39.60
C TYR A 158 8.22 -11.29 -38.59
N CYS A 159 8.25 -11.72 -37.32
CA CYS A 159 9.00 -11.01 -36.29
C CYS A 159 10.45 -11.50 -36.21
N GLN A 160 11.39 -10.55 -36.10
CA GLN A 160 12.81 -10.82 -35.87
C GLN A 160 13.14 -10.85 -34.38
N VAL A 161 12.42 -10.06 -33.57
CA VAL A 161 12.66 -9.93 -32.13
C VAL A 161 11.38 -10.27 -31.36
N ILE A 162 11.48 -11.17 -30.39
CA ILE A 162 10.40 -11.52 -29.46
C ILE A 162 10.75 -11.02 -28.07
N ARG A 163 9.79 -10.41 -27.39
CA ARG A 163 9.93 -9.97 -25.99
C ARG A 163 8.81 -10.51 -25.14
N ALA A 164 9.13 -11.18 -24.04
CA ALA A 164 8.16 -11.56 -23.03
C ALA A 164 7.67 -10.31 -22.28
N ILE A 165 6.37 -10.25 -21.98
CA ILE A 165 5.77 -9.28 -21.09
C ILE A 165 5.76 -9.90 -19.70
N CYS A 166 6.60 -9.38 -18.81
CA CYS A 166 6.71 -9.85 -17.44
C CYS A 166 6.19 -8.78 -16.48
N HIS A 167 5.58 -9.20 -15.37
CA HIS A 167 5.29 -8.30 -14.27
C HIS A 167 5.94 -8.76 -12.97
N THR A 168 6.30 -7.79 -12.13
CA THR A 168 6.75 -8.04 -10.75
C THR A 168 5.59 -8.48 -9.87
N GLN A 169 5.81 -9.40 -8.94
CA GLN A 169 4.87 -9.69 -7.86
C GLN A 169 5.15 -8.82 -6.64
N VAL A 170 4.41 -7.72 -6.51
CA VAL A 170 4.70 -6.72 -5.47
C VAL A 170 4.07 -7.08 -4.14
N GLY A 171 3.00 -7.87 -4.15
CA GLY A 171 2.39 -8.40 -2.93
C GLY A 171 3.35 -9.27 -2.09
N LYS A 172 4.32 -9.94 -2.75
CA LYS A 172 5.35 -10.75 -2.07
C LYS A 172 6.42 -9.93 -1.37
N VAL A 173 6.48 -8.62 -1.61
CA VAL A 173 7.47 -7.71 -1.02
C VAL A 173 6.78 -6.80 -0.02
N SER A 174 7.41 -6.54 1.13
CA SER A 174 6.91 -5.70 2.22
C SER A 174 6.95 -4.18 1.91
N ILE A 175 6.47 -3.77 0.73
CA ILE A 175 6.33 -2.38 0.31
C ILE A 175 4.87 -1.98 0.13
N GLY A 176 4.51 -0.74 0.51
CA GLY A 176 3.12 -0.26 0.41
C GLY A 176 2.56 -0.13 -1.02
N GLN A 177 3.36 -0.39 -2.06
CA GLN A 177 2.87 -0.37 -3.44
C GLN A 177 2.22 -1.71 -3.81
N LYS A 178 0.91 -1.72 -4.10
CA LYS A 178 0.20 -2.93 -4.56
C LYS A 178 0.17 -3.14 -6.09
N LYS A 179 0.74 -2.21 -6.85
CA LYS A 179 0.65 -2.17 -8.33
C LYS A 179 1.86 -2.80 -8.99
N ALA A 180 1.68 -3.92 -9.71
CA ALA A 180 2.75 -4.62 -10.42
C ALA A 180 3.36 -3.79 -11.55
N GLN A 181 4.68 -3.93 -11.74
CA GLN A 181 5.46 -3.24 -12.76
C GLN A 181 5.59 -4.15 -13.98
N ILE A 182 4.99 -3.74 -15.09
CA ILE A 182 5.03 -4.49 -16.35
C ILE A 182 6.23 -4.03 -17.18
N LYS A 183 7.01 -4.98 -17.69
CA LYS A 183 8.10 -4.72 -18.65
C LYS A 183 8.20 -5.80 -19.70
N GLU A 184 8.66 -5.35 -20.86
CA GLU A 184 9.15 -6.24 -21.90
C GLU A 184 10.58 -6.68 -21.58
N ILE A 185 10.84 -7.97 -21.67
CA ILE A 185 12.14 -8.62 -21.53
C ILE A 185 12.42 -9.38 -22.81
N GLN A 186 13.50 -9.03 -23.50
CA GLN A 186 13.84 -9.69 -24.77
C GLN A 186 14.27 -11.12 -24.53
N ILE A 187 13.79 -12.03 -25.37
CA ILE A 187 14.23 -13.42 -25.41
C ILE A 187 15.32 -13.52 -26.48
N ASN A 188 16.50 -13.96 -26.07
CA ASN A 188 17.62 -14.21 -26.96
C ASN A 188 17.89 -15.72 -27.05
N GLY A 189 18.52 -16.17 -28.14
CA GLY A 189 18.81 -17.59 -28.39
C GLY A 189 17.80 -18.29 -29.27
N GLY A 190 18.27 -19.26 -30.06
CA GLY A 190 17.46 -20.05 -30.97
C GLY A 190 16.85 -19.29 -32.15
N SER A 191 16.04 -19.99 -32.94
CA SER A 191 15.23 -19.40 -34.01
C SER A 191 14.03 -18.64 -33.43
N THR A 192 13.43 -17.76 -34.24
CA THR A 192 12.24 -16.98 -33.85
C THR A 192 11.08 -17.87 -33.39
N GLY A 193 10.86 -19.01 -34.07
CA GLY A 193 9.88 -20.02 -33.66
C GLY A 193 10.13 -20.52 -32.23
N LYS A 194 11.35 -20.98 -31.94
CA LYS A 194 11.76 -21.46 -30.61
C LYS A 194 11.60 -20.39 -29.53
N LYS A 195 11.81 -19.11 -29.86
CA LYS A 195 11.60 -18.00 -28.91
C LYS A 195 10.12 -17.78 -28.58
N VAL A 196 9.24 -17.91 -29.58
CA VAL A 196 7.79 -17.81 -29.37
C VAL A 196 7.31 -18.99 -28.52
N ASP A 197 7.77 -20.20 -28.83
CA ASP A 197 7.41 -21.41 -28.08
C ASP A 197 7.92 -21.33 -26.64
N PHE A 198 9.14 -20.84 -26.43
CA PHE A 198 9.69 -20.57 -25.10
C PHE A 198 8.87 -19.53 -24.32
N ALA A 199 8.42 -18.45 -24.99
CA ALA A 199 7.57 -17.44 -24.34
C ALA A 199 6.22 -18.01 -23.93
N MET A 200 5.59 -18.79 -24.82
CA MET A 200 4.29 -19.43 -24.57
C MET A 200 4.36 -20.47 -23.46
N GLY A 201 5.45 -21.26 -23.40
CA GLY A 201 5.66 -22.23 -22.34
C GLY A 201 5.79 -21.61 -20.94
N LEU A 202 6.17 -20.33 -20.86
CA LEU A 202 6.29 -19.59 -19.60
C LEU A 202 5.01 -18.80 -19.23
N PHE A 203 3.95 -18.81 -20.05
CA PHE A 203 2.73 -18.07 -19.74
C PHE A 203 2.13 -18.50 -18.41
N GLU A 204 1.75 -17.50 -17.59
CA GLU A 204 1.15 -17.67 -16.26
C GLU A 204 2.08 -18.34 -15.23
N GLN A 205 3.32 -18.65 -15.61
CA GLN A 205 4.33 -19.23 -14.73
C GLN A 205 5.20 -18.16 -14.08
N GLU A 206 5.72 -18.52 -12.91
CA GLU A 206 6.71 -17.74 -12.18
C GLU A 206 8.11 -18.03 -12.68
N VAL A 207 8.85 -16.98 -13.03
CA VAL A 207 10.26 -17.04 -13.36
C VAL A 207 11.06 -16.57 -12.16
N LYS A 208 11.94 -17.42 -11.65
CA LYS A 208 12.84 -17.08 -10.54
C LYS A 208 14.07 -16.37 -11.07
N VAL A 209 14.77 -15.68 -10.16
CA VAL A 209 15.95 -14.90 -10.53
C VAL A 209 17.14 -15.80 -10.93
N ALA A 210 17.23 -16.99 -10.32
CA ALA A 210 18.26 -17.99 -10.59
C ALA A 210 18.17 -18.58 -12.02
N ASP A 211 16.99 -18.58 -12.64
CA ASP A 211 16.79 -19.05 -14.01
C ASP A 211 17.43 -18.11 -15.05
N ILE A 212 17.66 -16.85 -14.67
CA ILE A 212 18.17 -15.81 -15.55
C ILE A 212 19.65 -15.54 -15.28
N PHE A 213 20.00 -15.36 -14.01
CA PHE A 213 21.34 -14.98 -13.60
C PHE A 213 22.03 -16.07 -12.82
N SER A 214 23.29 -16.30 -13.15
CA SER A 214 24.16 -17.22 -12.42
C SER A 214 24.96 -16.50 -11.33
N GLN A 215 25.36 -17.24 -10.30
CA GLN A 215 26.38 -16.75 -9.36
C GLN A 215 27.67 -16.43 -10.13
N ASP A 216 28.41 -15.42 -9.68
CA ASP A 216 29.62 -14.91 -10.35
C ASP A 216 29.39 -14.31 -11.74
N GLU A 217 28.15 -14.09 -12.17
CA GLU A 217 27.90 -13.38 -13.42
C GLU A 217 28.13 -11.86 -13.27
N MET A 218 28.48 -11.22 -14.38
CA MET A 218 28.55 -9.77 -14.49
C MET A 218 27.30 -9.22 -15.17
N ILE A 219 26.58 -8.37 -14.45
CA ILE A 219 25.32 -7.79 -14.91
C ILE A 219 25.38 -6.27 -15.00
N ASP A 220 24.41 -5.71 -15.72
CA ASP A 220 24.17 -4.28 -15.77
C ASP A 220 22.93 -3.92 -14.97
N ILE A 221 23.03 -2.81 -14.23
CA ILE A 221 21.94 -2.33 -13.41
C ILE A 221 21.36 -1.05 -13.98
N ILE A 222 20.04 -0.99 -14.09
CA ILE A 222 19.32 0.10 -14.73
C ILE A 222 18.24 0.60 -13.77
N GLY A 223 18.25 1.90 -13.50
CA GLY A 223 17.31 2.49 -12.57
C GLY A 223 17.35 4.01 -12.54
N ALA A 224 16.52 4.60 -11.69
CA ALA A 224 16.56 6.02 -11.39
C ALA A 224 17.49 6.29 -10.19
N THR A 225 18.26 7.38 -10.21
CA THR A 225 19.07 7.83 -9.08
C THR A 225 18.23 8.51 -7.98
N LYS A 226 18.71 8.57 -6.74
CA LYS A 226 18.03 9.32 -5.67
C LYS A 226 17.81 10.78 -6.11
N GLY A 227 16.65 11.34 -5.82
CA GLY A 227 16.35 12.74 -6.12
C GLY A 227 16.95 13.65 -5.04
N HIS A 228 17.61 14.73 -5.45
CA HIS A 228 18.16 15.75 -4.56
C HIS A 228 17.50 17.12 -4.77
N GLY A 229 16.45 17.20 -5.59
CA GLY A 229 15.74 18.45 -5.86
C GLY A 229 16.54 19.45 -6.69
N PHE A 230 16.30 20.74 -6.44
CA PHE A 230 17.02 21.84 -7.09
C PHE A 230 18.32 22.12 -6.35
N GLU A 231 19.44 22.00 -7.05
CA GLU A 231 20.77 22.15 -6.47
C GLU A 231 21.57 23.28 -7.13
N GLY A 232 22.46 23.88 -6.33
CA GLY A 232 23.42 24.86 -6.79
C GLY A 232 24.52 24.25 -7.67
N VAL A 233 25.27 25.10 -8.37
CA VAL A 233 26.33 24.65 -9.31
C VAL A 233 27.44 23.84 -8.63
N VAL A 234 27.72 24.11 -7.35
CA VAL A 234 28.76 23.41 -6.60
C VAL A 234 28.38 21.94 -6.39
N THR A 235 27.23 21.67 -5.78
CA THR A 235 26.76 20.29 -5.54
C THR A 235 26.40 19.57 -6.84
N ARG A 236 25.77 20.28 -7.79
CA ARG A 236 25.29 19.68 -9.04
C ARG A 236 26.43 19.30 -9.99
N TRP A 237 27.47 20.12 -10.09
CA TRP A 237 28.53 19.96 -11.10
C TRP A 237 29.93 19.77 -10.53
N GLY A 238 30.13 19.91 -9.22
CA GLY A 238 31.45 19.80 -8.58
C GLY A 238 32.34 21.03 -8.79
N VAL A 239 31.76 22.19 -9.14
CA VAL A 239 32.54 23.41 -9.39
C VAL A 239 33.15 23.90 -8.08
N THR A 240 34.44 24.27 -8.13
CA THR A 240 35.15 24.91 -7.03
C THR A 240 34.44 26.19 -6.58
N ARG A 241 34.29 26.37 -5.26
CA ARG A 241 33.74 27.59 -4.67
C ARG A 241 34.63 28.80 -4.96
N LEU A 242 34.03 29.99 -5.04
CA LEU A 242 34.79 31.23 -5.14
C LEU A 242 35.43 31.61 -3.79
N ALA A 243 36.40 32.53 -3.84
CA ALA A 243 37.11 33.02 -2.66
C ALA A 243 36.16 33.65 -1.65
N ARG A 244 36.39 33.45 -0.35
CA ARG A 244 35.49 33.87 0.76
C ARG A 244 35.01 35.32 0.70
N LYS A 245 35.82 36.23 0.14
CA LYS A 245 35.51 37.67 0.01
C LYS A 245 34.68 38.03 -1.24
N SER A 246 34.25 37.06 -2.06
CA SER A 246 33.46 37.37 -3.25
C SER A 246 32.08 37.93 -2.89
N HIS A 247 31.78 39.12 -3.40
CA HIS A 247 30.48 39.76 -3.24
C HIS A 247 29.36 38.99 -3.98
N ARG A 248 28.14 39.02 -3.43
CA ARG A 248 26.95 38.29 -3.91
C ARG A 248 27.11 36.76 -3.93
N GLY A 249 27.88 36.20 -2.98
CA GLY A 249 27.93 34.77 -2.68
C GLY A 249 29.03 33.96 -3.36
N LEU A 250 29.34 32.82 -2.74
CA LEU A 250 30.52 31.98 -3.03
C LEU A 250 30.22 30.75 -3.88
N ARG A 251 28.98 30.25 -3.85
CA ARG A 251 28.58 28.96 -4.44
C ARG A 251 28.00 29.15 -5.84
N LYS A 252 28.70 29.95 -6.66
CA LYS A 252 28.35 30.29 -8.05
C LYS A 252 29.54 30.06 -8.97
N VAL A 253 29.29 30.05 -10.28
CA VAL A 253 30.36 30.07 -11.28
C VAL A 253 30.81 31.52 -11.45
N GLY A 254 32.13 31.76 -11.54
CA GLY A 254 32.68 33.11 -11.70
C GLY A 254 32.34 33.74 -13.06
N CYS A 255 32.54 33.01 -14.15
CA CYS A 255 32.27 33.45 -15.52
C CYS A 255 31.31 32.46 -16.21
N ILE A 256 30.22 32.96 -16.80
CA ILE A 256 29.19 32.16 -17.48
C ILE A 256 29.37 32.08 -19.01
N GLY A 257 30.39 32.74 -19.55
CA GLY A 257 30.69 32.79 -20.98
C GLY A 257 31.56 33.98 -21.34
N SER A 258 32.22 33.92 -22.50
CA SER A 258 32.85 35.07 -23.15
C SER A 258 31.79 36.01 -23.72
N TRP A 259 32.19 37.21 -24.16
CA TRP A 259 31.30 38.15 -24.85
C TRP A 259 30.73 37.53 -26.14
N HIS A 260 31.60 36.98 -26.98
CA HIS A 260 31.23 36.30 -28.21
C HIS A 260 31.43 34.78 -28.02
N PRO A 261 30.44 33.93 -28.32
CA PRO A 261 29.08 34.25 -28.78
C PRO A 261 28.20 34.88 -27.68
N ALA A 262 27.30 35.79 -28.07
CA ALA A 262 26.40 36.53 -27.17
C ALA A 262 25.25 35.67 -26.60
N ARG A 263 25.58 34.46 -26.11
CA ARG A 263 24.65 33.53 -25.47
C ARG A 263 25.41 32.63 -24.50
N VAL A 264 24.76 32.24 -23.41
CA VAL A 264 25.31 31.22 -22.51
C VAL A 264 25.24 29.87 -23.20
N GLN A 265 26.39 29.21 -23.33
CA GLN A 265 26.44 27.90 -23.97
C GLN A 265 25.89 26.80 -23.04
N PHE A 266 25.31 25.74 -23.60
CA PHE A 266 24.72 24.64 -22.82
C PHE A 266 25.75 23.85 -21.98
N GLN A 267 27.03 23.94 -22.35
CA GLN A 267 28.14 23.30 -21.66
C GLN A 267 28.48 23.96 -20.32
N VAL A 268 28.02 25.19 -20.10
CA VAL A 268 28.33 25.97 -18.89
C VAL A 268 27.53 25.40 -17.70
N PRO A 269 28.19 25.07 -16.58
CA PRO A 269 27.50 24.59 -15.38
C PRO A 269 26.50 25.61 -14.84
N ARG A 270 25.22 25.21 -14.74
CA ARG A 270 24.14 26.01 -14.14
C ARG A 270 23.46 25.24 -13.00
N SER A 271 22.82 25.96 -12.08
CA SER A 271 21.96 25.37 -11.05
C SER A 271 20.74 24.68 -11.69
N GLY A 272 20.08 23.81 -10.95
CA GLY A 272 18.89 23.10 -11.42
C GLY A 272 18.76 21.72 -10.80
N GLN A 273 17.88 20.89 -11.37
CA GLN A 273 17.64 19.54 -10.88
C GLN A 273 18.94 18.71 -10.76
N ASN A 274 19.12 18.09 -9.59
CA ASN A 274 20.14 17.08 -9.35
C ASN A 274 19.48 15.79 -8.82
N GLY A 275 19.93 14.65 -9.31
CA GLY A 275 19.33 13.37 -8.99
C GLY A 275 17.98 13.14 -9.68
N TYR A 276 17.43 11.94 -9.48
CA TYR A 276 16.27 11.43 -10.21
C TYR A 276 16.51 11.34 -11.72
N HIS A 277 17.70 10.88 -12.11
CA HIS A 277 18.07 10.62 -13.50
C HIS A 277 18.06 9.12 -13.78
N HIS A 278 17.75 8.72 -15.01
CA HIS A 278 17.93 7.33 -15.44
C HIS A 278 19.42 7.05 -15.67
N ARG A 279 19.92 5.94 -15.12
CA ARG A 279 21.30 5.50 -15.24
C ARG A 279 21.35 4.01 -15.54
N THR A 280 22.36 3.64 -16.30
CA THR A 280 22.81 2.26 -16.50
C THR A 280 24.21 2.19 -15.92
N GLU A 281 24.36 1.51 -14.79
CA GLU A 281 25.66 1.14 -14.24
C GLU A 281 26.01 -0.24 -14.77
N ILE A 282 27.10 -0.31 -15.52
CA ILE A 282 27.56 -1.56 -16.14
C ILE A 282 28.48 -2.34 -15.20
N ASN A 283 28.65 -3.63 -15.49
CA ASN A 283 29.71 -4.47 -14.91
C ASN A 283 29.64 -4.61 -13.37
N LYS A 284 28.47 -4.96 -12.86
CA LYS A 284 28.25 -5.28 -11.45
C LYS A 284 28.31 -6.80 -11.28
N LYS A 285 29.22 -7.26 -10.44
CA LYS A 285 29.43 -8.68 -10.16
C LYS A 285 28.36 -9.17 -9.17
N ILE A 286 27.75 -10.30 -9.48
CA ILE A 286 26.92 -11.07 -8.55
C ILE A 286 27.84 -11.86 -7.64
N TYR A 287 27.69 -11.71 -6.33
CA TYR A 287 28.43 -12.49 -5.32
C TYR A 287 27.64 -13.66 -4.78
N ARG A 288 26.32 -13.52 -4.69
CA ARG A 288 25.43 -14.61 -4.28
C ARG A 288 24.05 -14.38 -4.87
N VAL A 289 23.44 -15.46 -5.33
CA VAL A 289 22.01 -15.56 -5.58
C VAL A 289 21.44 -16.37 -4.43
N GLY A 290 20.77 -15.72 -3.50
CA GLY A 290 20.19 -16.36 -2.32
C GLY A 290 18.74 -16.72 -2.56
N LYS A 291 18.31 -17.84 -1.97
CA LYS A 291 16.91 -18.29 -2.00
C LYS A 291 16.07 -17.55 -0.95
N ALA A 292 14.75 -17.60 -1.14
CA ALA A 292 13.75 -17.10 -0.21
C ALA A 292 13.92 -17.73 1.18
N LEU A 293 13.48 -17.00 2.21
CA LEU A 293 13.60 -17.43 3.60
C LEU A 293 12.84 -18.75 3.87
N LYS A 294 11.69 -18.94 3.21
CA LYS A 294 10.91 -20.19 3.27
C LYS A 294 11.69 -21.40 2.71
N ASP A 295 12.50 -21.18 1.68
CA ASP A 295 13.27 -22.25 1.01
C ASP A 295 14.62 -22.50 1.71
N ASP A 296 15.22 -21.45 2.29
CA ASP A 296 16.52 -21.49 2.97
C ASP A 296 16.59 -20.39 4.06
N ALA A 297 16.34 -20.79 5.31
CA ALA A 297 16.41 -19.91 6.48
C ALA A 297 17.83 -19.38 6.73
N ASN A 298 18.85 -20.12 6.29
CA ASN A 298 20.27 -19.87 6.57
C ASN A 298 21.03 -19.32 5.35
N ASN A 299 20.33 -18.58 4.49
CA ASN A 299 20.87 -18.05 3.23
C ASN A 299 22.05 -17.06 3.35
N ALA A 300 22.42 -16.62 4.56
CA ALA A 300 23.61 -15.80 4.83
C ALA A 300 24.74 -16.54 5.58
N MET A 301 24.56 -17.84 5.86
CA MET A 301 25.62 -18.74 6.32
C MET A 301 26.65 -18.97 5.20
N THR A 302 27.89 -19.29 5.58
CA THR A 302 28.96 -19.64 4.62
C THR A 302 29.73 -20.86 5.12
N GLU A 303 30.54 -21.49 4.27
CA GLU A 303 31.34 -22.66 4.69
C GLU A 303 32.32 -22.35 5.82
N ALA A 304 32.83 -21.10 5.88
CA ALA A 304 33.73 -20.64 6.93
C ALA A 304 33.02 -20.07 8.17
N ASP A 305 31.74 -19.72 8.05
CA ASP A 305 30.92 -19.14 9.13
C ASP A 305 29.64 -19.95 9.28
N LEU A 306 29.69 -20.87 10.24
CA LEU A 306 28.64 -21.83 10.59
C LEU A 306 27.50 -21.22 11.42
N THR A 307 27.52 -19.89 11.62
CA THR A 307 26.46 -19.21 12.35
C THR A 307 25.18 -19.22 11.53
N GLU A 308 24.11 -19.83 12.05
CA GLU A 308 22.79 -19.84 11.43
C GLU A 308 22.22 -18.42 11.38
N LYS A 309 22.10 -17.88 10.17
CA LYS A 309 21.64 -16.51 9.95
C LYS A 309 21.07 -16.30 8.55
N ALA A 310 20.03 -15.49 8.50
CA ALA A 310 19.45 -14.96 7.28
C ALA A 310 20.12 -13.65 6.85
N ILE A 311 19.97 -13.26 5.59
CA ILE A 311 20.55 -12.03 5.03
C ILE A 311 19.99 -10.74 5.67
N THR A 312 18.81 -10.82 6.28
CA THR A 312 18.17 -9.69 6.94
C THR A 312 18.97 -9.31 8.20
N PRO A 313 19.50 -8.09 8.29
CA PRO A 313 20.26 -7.67 9.46
C PRO A 313 19.38 -7.58 10.72
N MET A 314 19.98 -7.62 11.90
CA MET A 314 19.24 -7.45 13.16
C MET A 314 18.41 -6.15 13.19
N GLY A 315 17.09 -6.29 13.40
CA GLY A 315 16.12 -5.19 13.34
C GLY A 315 15.66 -4.83 11.93
N GLY A 316 16.03 -5.60 10.90
CA GLY A 316 15.68 -5.41 9.51
C GLY A 316 16.56 -4.41 8.77
N PHE A 317 16.41 -4.36 7.45
CA PHE A 317 17.03 -3.30 6.65
C PHE A 317 16.33 -1.97 6.91
N SER A 318 17.10 -0.96 7.32
CA SER A 318 16.56 0.36 7.64
C SER A 318 15.70 0.95 6.51
N HIS A 319 14.50 1.43 6.84
CA HIS A 319 13.50 1.94 5.88
C HIS A 319 13.09 0.97 4.77
N TYR A 320 13.44 -0.31 4.85
CA TYR A 320 13.00 -1.36 3.95
C TYR A 320 12.08 -2.32 4.68
N GLY A 321 12.64 -3.08 5.63
CA GLY A 321 11.98 -4.21 6.29
C GLY A 321 12.87 -5.45 6.24
N GLN A 322 12.25 -6.61 6.40
CA GLN A 322 12.90 -7.90 6.19
C GLN A 322 12.93 -8.26 4.70
N VAL A 323 13.90 -9.08 4.30
CA VAL A 323 13.97 -9.71 2.98
C VAL A 323 13.45 -11.13 3.15
N THR A 324 12.33 -11.45 2.50
CA THR A 324 11.67 -12.76 2.62
C THR A 324 11.78 -13.58 1.33
N GLN A 325 11.90 -12.91 0.18
CA GLN A 325 12.01 -13.55 -1.13
C GLN A 325 13.47 -13.79 -1.54
N ASP A 326 13.65 -14.47 -2.67
CA ASP A 326 14.97 -14.62 -3.31
C ASP A 326 15.69 -13.26 -3.42
N PHE A 327 17.01 -13.26 -3.37
CA PHE A 327 17.78 -12.02 -3.48
C PHE A 327 19.05 -12.18 -4.30
N ILE A 328 19.51 -11.06 -4.86
CA ILE A 328 20.83 -10.95 -5.45
C ILE A 328 21.70 -10.04 -4.57
N MET A 329 22.89 -10.54 -4.23
CA MET A 329 23.95 -9.77 -3.61
C MET A 329 24.91 -9.26 -4.69
N LEU A 330 25.00 -7.93 -4.82
CA LEU A 330 25.84 -7.27 -5.83
C LEU A 330 27.04 -6.57 -5.20
N LYS A 331 28.19 -6.65 -5.88
CA LYS A 331 29.39 -5.89 -5.53
C LYS A 331 29.13 -4.39 -5.52
N GLY A 332 29.45 -3.74 -4.41
CA GLY A 332 29.42 -2.30 -4.26
C GLY A 332 28.01 -1.72 -4.10
N CYS A 333 27.87 -0.44 -4.45
CA CYS A 333 26.61 0.27 -4.38
C CYS A 333 25.81 0.20 -5.70
N VAL A 334 24.50 0.39 -5.59
CA VAL A 334 23.57 0.49 -6.73
C VAL A 334 22.83 1.83 -6.70
N MET A 335 22.45 2.38 -7.85
CA MET A 335 21.71 3.63 -7.89
C MET A 335 20.36 3.58 -7.17
N GLY A 336 19.94 4.73 -6.65
CA GLY A 336 18.61 4.89 -6.05
C GLY A 336 18.53 4.61 -4.55
N PRO A 337 17.45 5.06 -3.90
CA PRO A 337 17.15 4.75 -2.51
C PRO A 337 16.65 3.30 -2.36
N ARG A 338 16.53 2.86 -1.11
CA ARG A 338 15.86 1.60 -0.75
C ARG A 338 14.39 1.60 -1.23
N LYS A 339 13.78 0.44 -1.40
CA LYS A 339 12.44 0.21 -1.99
C LYS A 339 12.31 0.55 -3.48
N ARG A 340 13.35 1.08 -4.12
CA ARG A 340 13.31 1.37 -5.55
C ARG A 340 13.39 0.09 -6.36
N LEU A 341 12.50 -0.02 -7.35
CA LEU A 341 12.64 -1.03 -8.39
C LEU A 341 13.85 -0.76 -9.28
N ILE A 342 14.70 -1.76 -9.37
CA ILE A 342 15.93 -1.81 -10.14
C ILE A 342 15.78 -2.91 -11.19
N THR A 343 16.23 -2.63 -12.40
CA THR A 343 16.19 -3.60 -13.51
C THR A 343 17.59 -4.07 -13.78
N MET A 344 17.78 -5.37 -13.59
CA MET A 344 19.03 -6.07 -13.83
C MET A 344 18.94 -6.63 -15.25
N ARG A 345 19.98 -6.42 -16.05
CA ARG A 345 20.07 -6.93 -17.41
C ARG A 345 21.40 -7.66 -17.53
N LYS A 346 21.45 -8.74 -18.32
CA LYS A 346 22.72 -9.32 -18.74
C LYS A 346 23.60 -8.26 -19.41
N SER A 347 24.91 -8.44 -19.30
CA SER A 347 25.89 -7.50 -19.84
C SER A 347 25.76 -7.38 -21.37
N LEU A 348 25.91 -6.16 -21.89
CA LEU A 348 25.91 -5.92 -23.34
C LEU A 348 27.20 -6.39 -24.01
N LEU A 349 28.30 -6.36 -23.26
CA LEU A 349 29.64 -6.65 -23.72
C LEU A 349 30.09 -7.98 -23.14
N PRO A 350 30.76 -8.84 -23.94
CA PRO A 350 31.33 -10.08 -23.43
C PRO A 350 32.36 -9.76 -22.34
N GLN A 351 32.22 -10.42 -21.19
CA GLN A 351 33.03 -10.14 -20.01
C GLN A 351 34.18 -11.14 -19.92
N VAL A 352 35.32 -10.77 -20.50
CA VAL A 352 36.51 -11.64 -20.60
C VAL A 352 37.62 -11.28 -19.62
N SER A 353 37.46 -10.16 -18.89
CA SER A 353 38.50 -9.71 -17.95
C SER A 353 38.64 -10.70 -16.78
N ARG A 354 39.86 -10.83 -16.24
CA ARG A 354 40.13 -11.71 -15.09
C ARG A 354 39.26 -11.38 -13.87
N THR A 355 38.98 -10.10 -13.62
CA THR A 355 38.05 -9.68 -12.56
C THR A 355 36.60 -10.08 -12.84
N ALA A 356 36.19 -10.16 -14.10
CA ALA A 356 34.85 -10.60 -14.46
C ALA A 356 34.67 -12.11 -14.36
N VAL A 357 35.71 -12.90 -14.65
CA VAL A 357 35.66 -14.39 -14.62
C VAL A 357 36.04 -14.97 -13.25
N GLU A 358 36.53 -14.14 -12.33
CA GLU A 358 36.83 -14.53 -10.94
C GLU A 358 35.64 -15.24 -10.28
N LYS A 359 35.85 -16.45 -9.77
CA LYS A 359 34.87 -17.15 -8.93
C LYS A 359 34.89 -16.57 -7.52
N ILE A 360 33.73 -16.38 -6.91
CA ILE A 360 33.62 -15.70 -5.62
C ILE A 360 33.17 -16.69 -4.56
N GLU A 361 34.08 -16.96 -3.62
CA GLU A 361 33.81 -17.71 -2.40
C GLU A 361 33.71 -16.72 -1.23
N LEU A 362 32.57 -16.74 -0.53
CA LEU A 362 32.31 -15.85 0.59
C LEU A 362 32.68 -16.53 1.90
N LYS A 363 33.42 -15.83 2.77
CA LYS A 363 33.79 -16.29 4.11
C LYS A 363 32.90 -15.75 5.22
N PHE A 364 32.34 -14.55 5.01
CA PHE A 364 31.51 -13.90 6.02
C PHE A 364 30.53 -12.94 5.35
N ILE A 365 29.32 -12.90 5.87
CA ILE A 365 28.29 -11.92 5.51
C ILE A 365 27.85 -11.23 6.80
N ASP A 366 27.94 -9.89 6.83
CA ASP A 366 27.60 -9.11 8.01
C ASP A 366 26.08 -8.93 8.17
N THR A 367 25.50 -9.57 9.18
CA THR A 367 24.08 -9.49 9.56
C THR A 367 23.86 -8.60 10.78
N SER A 368 24.91 -7.91 11.25
CA SER A 368 24.78 -6.95 12.35
C SER A 368 23.79 -5.83 12.08
N SER A 369 23.19 -5.27 13.13
CA SER A 369 22.21 -4.20 12.96
C SER A 369 22.79 -2.99 12.22
N LYS A 370 22.03 -2.50 11.23
CA LYS A 370 22.37 -1.28 10.47
C LYS A 370 21.68 -0.03 11.03
N PHE A 371 20.95 -0.17 12.14
CA PHE A 371 20.42 0.94 12.93
C PHE A 371 21.43 1.30 14.01
N GLY A 372 22.29 2.27 13.73
CA GLY A 372 23.43 2.60 14.60
C GLY A 372 24.64 1.68 14.33
N HIS A 373 25.43 1.42 15.36
CA HIS A 373 26.63 0.57 15.29
C HIS A 373 26.31 -0.84 15.79
N GLY A 374 26.00 -1.76 14.87
CA GLY A 374 25.75 -3.16 15.19
C GLY A 374 27.00 -3.88 15.66
N ARG A 375 26.93 -4.53 16.83
CA ARG A 375 28.03 -5.35 17.41
C ARG A 375 27.79 -6.86 17.29
N PHE A 376 26.54 -7.28 17.32
CA PHE A 376 26.14 -8.70 17.31
C PHE A 376 25.65 -9.07 15.91
N GLN A 377 25.93 -10.30 15.48
CA GLN A 377 25.46 -10.86 14.22
C GLN A 377 24.07 -11.47 14.36
N THR A 378 23.78 -12.07 15.52
CA THR A 378 22.48 -12.70 15.82
C THR A 378 21.85 -12.17 17.11
N SER A 379 20.55 -12.38 17.25
CA SER A 379 19.81 -12.13 18.49
C SER A 379 20.34 -12.97 19.66
N GLU A 380 20.75 -14.21 19.38
CA GLU A 380 21.31 -15.13 20.36
C GLU A 380 22.64 -14.65 20.93
N GLU A 381 23.55 -14.18 20.09
CA GLU A 381 24.82 -13.57 20.52
C GLU A 381 24.56 -12.39 21.44
N LYS A 382 23.60 -11.53 21.08
CA LYS A 382 23.19 -10.37 21.89
C LYS A 382 22.62 -10.82 23.23
N ALA A 383 21.74 -11.82 23.24
CA ALA A 383 21.14 -12.34 24.46
C ALA A 383 22.19 -12.97 25.39
N LYS A 384 23.14 -13.73 24.84
CA LYS A 384 24.27 -14.30 25.58
C LYS A 384 25.17 -13.23 26.18
N PHE A 385 25.42 -12.14 25.47
CA PHE A 385 26.24 -11.03 25.97
C PHE A 385 25.61 -10.28 27.14
N PHE A 386 24.30 -10.00 27.08
CA PHE A 386 23.61 -9.22 28.13
C PHE A 386 23.05 -10.06 29.28
N GLY A 387 22.98 -11.39 29.16
CA GLY A 387 22.55 -12.29 30.24
C GLY A 387 21.03 -12.33 30.50
N GLY A 388 20.65 -12.84 31.67
CA GLY A 388 19.36 -13.49 31.97
C GLY A 388 18.05 -12.79 31.56
N ALA A 389 17.92 -11.47 31.68
CA ALA A 389 16.66 -10.78 31.33
C ALA A 389 16.40 -10.74 29.81
N VAL A 390 17.47 -10.60 29.01
CA VAL A 390 17.37 -10.61 27.54
C VAL A 390 17.25 -12.04 27.02
N GLN A 391 17.87 -13.03 27.67
CA GLN A 391 17.71 -14.45 27.33
C GLN A 391 16.29 -14.96 27.59
N LYS A 392 15.65 -14.57 28.71
CA LYS A 392 14.24 -14.90 28.95
C LYS A 392 13.35 -14.28 27.88
N LYS A 393 13.54 -13.00 27.57
CA LYS A 393 12.78 -12.30 26.52
C LYS A 393 12.98 -12.92 25.14
N ALA A 394 14.22 -13.23 24.75
CA ALA A 394 14.54 -13.88 23.47
C ALA A 394 13.93 -15.29 23.37
N LYS A 395 13.94 -16.07 24.46
CA LYS A 395 13.25 -17.37 24.49
C LYS A 395 11.73 -17.24 24.37
N THR A 396 11.13 -16.22 24.99
CA THR A 396 9.69 -15.94 24.83
C THR A 396 9.36 -15.47 23.42
N GLU A 397 10.19 -14.61 22.81
CA GLU A 397 10.03 -14.12 21.43
C GLU A 397 10.20 -15.25 20.41
N ALA A 398 11.24 -16.09 20.54
CA ALA A 398 11.44 -17.26 19.66
C ALA A 398 10.30 -18.28 19.77
N LYS A 399 9.77 -18.50 20.98
CA LYS A 399 8.61 -19.37 21.19
C LYS A 399 7.32 -18.79 20.60
N ALA A 400 7.20 -17.46 20.58
CA ALA A 400 6.08 -16.77 19.94
C ALA A 400 6.20 -16.74 18.41
N GLU A 401 7.41 -16.58 17.87
CA GLU A 401 7.68 -16.67 16.42
C GLU A 401 7.45 -18.10 15.90
N ALA A 402 7.96 -19.13 16.59
CA ALA A 402 7.70 -20.52 16.23
C ALA A 402 6.21 -20.88 16.29
N ALA A 403 5.48 -20.43 17.32
CA ALA A 403 4.03 -20.64 17.41
C ALA A 403 3.25 -19.87 16.32
N ALA A 404 3.76 -18.72 15.86
CA ALA A 404 3.14 -17.95 14.78
C ALA A 404 3.45 -18.55 13.40
N GLU A 405 4.62 -19.18 13.21
CA GLU A 405 4.96 -19.94 12.01
C GLU A 405 4.16 -21.25 11.94
N GLU A 406 4.02 -21.99 13.04
CA GLU A 406 3.15 -23.18 13.11
C GLU A 406 1.69 -22.82 12.79
N GLN A 407 1.17 -21.71 13.32
CA GLN A 407 -0.19 -21.24 13.00
C GLN A 407 -0.35 -20.83 11.53
N GLN A 408 0.68 -20.22 10.91
CA GLN A 408 0.64 -19.87 9.49
C GLN A 408 0.77 -21.09 8.60
N GLU A 409 1.56 -22.10 8.97
CA GLU A 409 1.65 -23.37 8.25
C GLU A 409 0.35 -24.17 8.38
N GLU A 410 -0.28 -24.21 9.55
CA GLU A 410 -1.61 -24.81 9.73
C GLU A 410 -2.69 -24.08 8.93
N GLU A 411 -2.69 -22.75 8.86
CA GLU A 411 -3.60 -21.97 8.00
C GLU A 411 -3.32 -22.17 6.50
N GLU A 412 -2.06 -22.26 6.08
CA GLU A 412 -1.66 -22.45 4.68
C GLU A 412 -1.95 -23.90 4.22
N GLU A 413 -1.82 -24.89 5.11
CA GLU A 413 -2.16 -26.30 4.87
C GLU A 413 -3.68 -26.55 4.86
N GLN A 414 -4.44 -25.90 5.76
CA GLN A 414 -5.91 -25.90 5.72
C GLN A 414 -6.49 -25.19 4.50
N SER A 415 -5.71 -24.35 3.81
CA SER A 415 -6.13 -23.64 2.59
C SER A 415 -5.85 -24.40 1.28
N ARG A 416 -5.21 -25.58 1.32
CA ARG A 416 -5.03 -26.43 0.12
C ARG A 416 -6.23 -27.36 -0.07
N PRO A 417 -6.93 -27.30 -1.22
CA PRO A 417 -8.02 -28.23 -1.49
C PRO A 417 -7.45 -29.64 -1.76
N THR A 418 -7.92 -30.63 -1.00
CA THR A 418 -7.64 -32.05 -1.25
C THR A 418 -8.74 -32.67 -2.14
N PRO A 419 -8.38 -33.60 -3.05
CA PRO A 419 -9.31 -34.17 -4.03
C PRO A 419 -10.39 -35.09 -3.45
N GLU A 420 -10.38 -35.36 -2.14
CA GLU A 420 -11.39 -36.20 -1.46
C GLU A 420 -12.57 -35.39 -0.88
N ALA A 421 -12.48 -34.05 -0.86
CA ALA A 421 -13.52 -33.19 -0.30
C ALA A 421 -14.70 -32.93 -1.26
N GLU A 422 -14.47 -32.98 -2.58
CA GLU A 422 -15.51 -32.71 -3.60
C GLU A 422 -16.58 -33.82 -3.66
N ASP A 423 -16.20 -35.08 -3.36
CA ASP A 423 -17.15 -36.21 -3.33
C ASP A 423 -18.02 -36.23 -2.05
N SER A 424 -17.53 -35.64 -0.95
CA SER A 424 -18.25 -35.53 0.32
C SER A 424 -19.31 -34.42 0.31
N GLU A 425 -19.03 -33.28 -0.32
CA GLU A 425 -20.00 -32.17 -0.40
C GLU A 425 -21.13 -32.47 -1.39
N ALA A 426 -20.84 -33.14 -2.50
CA ALA A 426 -21.85 -33.56 -3.47
C ALA A 426 -22.86 -34.56 -2.88
N SER A 427 -22.39 -35.49 -2.02
CA SER A 427 -23.26 -36.46 -1.34
C SER A 427 -24.18 -35.79 -0.32
N ARG A 428 -23.66 -34.83 0.47
CA ARG A 428 -24.45 -34.10 1.48
C ARG A 428 -25.49 -33.17 0.84
N HIS A 429 -25.16 -32.55 -0.29
CA HIS A 429 -26.11 -31.70 -1.02
C HIS A 429 -27.26 -32.51 -1.62
N LEU A 430 -26.99 -33.73 -2.10
CA LEU A 430 -28.03 -34.65 -2.58
C LEU A 430 -28.91 -35.17 -1.44
N GLU A 431 -28.33 -35.52 -0.28
CA GLU A 431 -29.10 -35.92 0.91
C GLU A 431 -30.00 -34.79 1.42
N ALA A 432 -29.50 -33.56 1.45
CA ALA A 432 -30.28 -32.38 1.85
C ALA A 432 -31.43 -32.06 0.89
N LEU A 433 -31.21 -32.22 -0.43
CA LEU A 433 -32.25 -32.08 -1.45
C LEU A 433 -33.36 -33.10 -1.27
N VAL A 434 -33.01 -34.38 -1.14
CA VAL A 434 -33.96 -35.48 -0.95
C VAL A 434 -34.76 -35.26 0.34
N TRP A 435 -34.12 -34.82 1.42
CA TRP A 435 -34.78 -34.54 2.68
C TRP A 435 -35.81 -33.40 2.59
N LEU A 436 -35.53 -32.33 1.84
CA LEU A 436 -36.46 -31.23 1.63
C LEU A 436 -37.62 -31.62 0.70
N GLU A 437 -37.38 -32.48 -0.29
CA GLU A 437 -38.42 -33.07 -1.14
C GLU A 437 -39.36 -33.97 -0.34
N ASP A 438 -38.84 -34.80 0.56
CA ASP A 438 -39.62 -35.65 1.47
C ASP A 438 -40.50 -34.82 2.43
N LEU A 439 -40.07 -33.60 2.77
CA LEU A 439 -40.86 -32.62 3.53
C LEU A 439 -41.93 -31.90 2.70
N GLY A 440 -42.07 -32.26 1.42
CA GLY A 440 -43.12 -31.80 0.51
C GLY A 440 -42.85 -30.46 -0.16
N PHE A 441 -41.58 -30.06 -0.31
CA PHE A 441 -41.16 -28.90 -1.11
C PHE A 441 -40.77 -29.35 -2.52
N GLY A 442 -41.00 -28.51 -3.54
CA GLY A 442 -40.69 -28.88 -4.92
C GLY A 442 -39.17 -28.90 -5.17
N ALA A 443 -38.68 -29.85 -5.95
CA ALA A 443 -37.25 -30.03 -6.26
C ALA A 443 -36.52 -28.73 -6.64
N ALA A 444 -37.13 -27.94 -7.54
CA ALA A 444 -36.55 -26.67 -7.99
C ALA A 444 -36.54 -25.59 -6.89
N GLU A 445 -37.53 -25.58 -5.99
CA GLU A 445 -37.58 -24.66 -4.85
C GLU A 445 -36.56 -25.05 -3.79
N ALA A 446 -36.41 -26.36 -3.52
CA ALA A 446 -35.44 -26.91 -2.59
C ALA A 446 -33.99 -26.67 -3.06
N GLU A 447 -33.73 -26.86 -4.36
CA GLU A 447 -32.42 -26.60 -4.94
C GLU A 447 -32.04 -25.12 -4.91
N ASP A 448 -32.99 -24.23 -5.18
CA ASP A 448 -32.74 -22.79 -5.09
C ASP A 448 -32.54 -22.34 -3.64
N ALA A 449 -33.29 -22.90 -2.69
CA ALA A 449 -33.13 -22.62 -1.26
C ALA A 449 -31.76 -23.11 -0.73
N LEU A 450 -31.32 -24.31 -1.11
CA LEU A 450 -30.01 -24.85 -0.74
C LEU A 450 -28.84 -24.04 -1.34
N ARG A 451 -28.99 -23.52 -2.56
CA ARG A 451 -28.02 -22.60 -3.16
C ARG A 451 -27.90 -21.29 -2.38
N HIS A 452 -29.01 -20.77 -1.85
CA HIS A 452 -29.01 -19.53 -1.07
C HIS A 452 -28.54 -19.73 0.37
N SER A 453 -28.68 -20.93 0.94
CA SER A 453 -28.18 -21.28 2.28
C SER A 453 -26.76 -21.86 2.29
N GLY A 454 -26.08 -21.91 1.14
CA GLY A 454 -24.73 -22.46 1.05
C GLY A 454 -24.64 -23.97 1.33
N GLY A 455 -25.72 -24.71 1.07
CA GLY A 455 -25.80 -26.17 1.27
C GLY A 455 -26.29 -26.62 2.64
N ASP A 456 -26.64 -25.70 3.55
CA ASP A 456 -27.22 -26.03 4.85
C ASP A 456 -28.74 -26.31 4.71
N ALA A 457 -29.14 -27.53 5.08
CA ALA A 457 -30.50 -28.04 4.94
C ALA A 457 -31.50 -27.36 5.89
N ASP A 458 -31.07 -27.01 7.11
CA ASP A 458 -31.94 -26.41 8.12
C ASP A 458 -32.23 -24.95 7.77
N GLU A 459 -31.23 -24.21 7.29
CA GLU A 459 -31.42 -22.84 6.80
C GLU A 459 -32.27 -22.80 5.52
N ALA A 460 -32.10 -23.76 4.60
CA ALA A 460 -32.94 -23.90 3.42
C ALA A 460 -34.42 -24.17 3.80
N LEU A 461 -34.67 -25.02 4.79
CA LEU A 461 -36.02 -25.29 5.31
C LEU A 461 -36.65 -24.04 5.93
N ILE A 462 -35.87 -23.23 6.65
CA ILE A 462 -36.33 -21.95 7.22
C ILE A 462 -36.73 -20.97 6.12
N LEU A 463 -35.93 -20.87 5.05
CA LEU A 463 -36.22 -20.02 3.89
C LEU A 463 -37.51 -20.47 3.19
N LEU A 464 -37.66 -21.76 2.92
CA LEU A 464 -38.85 -22.33 2.28
C LEU A 464 -40.12 -22.15 3.12
N ARG A 465 -40.01 -22.29 4.45
CA ARG A 465 -41.13 -22.03 5.38
C ARG A 465 -41.52 -20.56 5.42
N LYS A 466 -40.56 -19.63 5.38
CA LYS A 466 -40.83 -18.19 5.28
C LYS A 466 -41.50 -17.83 3.96
N GLN A 467 -41.07 -18.44 2.86
CA GLN A 467 -41.69 -18.23 1.54
C GLN A 467 -43.14 -18.73 1.50
N ARG A 468 -43.43 -19.92 2.03
CA ARG A 468 -44.82 -20.42 2.16
C ARG A 468 -45.68 -19.60 3.12
N ALA A 469 -45.12 -19.11 4.22
CA ALA A 469 -45.84 -18.23 5.15
C ALA A 469 -46.22 -16.90 4.49
N SER A 470 -45.32 -16.29 3.72
CA SER A 470 -45.61 -15.06 2.97
C SER A 470 -46.65 -15.27 1.86
N ALA A 471 -46.67 -16.44 1.21
CA ALA A 471 -47.69 -16.78 0.21
C ALA A 471 -49.08 -17.00 0.83
N ALA A 472 -49.14 -17.58 2.04
CA ALA A 472 -50.37 -17.77 2.80
C ALA A 472 -50.95 -16.43 3.34
N GLU A 473 -50.09 -15.50 3.77
CA GLU A 473 -50.51 -14.14 4.19
C GLU A 473 -51.10 -13.33 3.03
N VAL A 474 -50.58 -13.47 1.81
CA VAL A 474 -51.10 -12.77 0.62
C VAL A 474 -52.51 -13.25 0.26
N GLN A 475 -52.85 -14.52 0.46
CA GLN A 475 -54.19 -15.06 0.20
C GLN A 475 -55.23 -14.71 1.29
N ALA A 476 -54.80 -14.40 2.51
CA ALA A 476 -55.70 -14.06 3.63
C ALA A 476 -56.15 -12.58 3.67
N SER A 477 -55.53 -11.70 2.87
CA SER A 477 -55.74 -10.23 2.94
C SER A 477 -57.01 -9.67 2.26
N LYS A 478 -57.95 -10.52 1.81
CA LYS A 478 -59.26 -10.10 1.26
C LYS A 478 -60.44 -10.37 2.23
N ARG A 479 -60.65 -9.50 3.23
CA ARG A 479 -61.96 -9.13 3.87
C ARG A 479 -61.77 -8.09 5.00
N PRO A 480 -62.80 -7.27 5.35
CA PRO A 480 -62.61 -6.04 6.11
C PRO A 480 -62.65 -6.19 7.64
N ARG A 481 -62.04 -5.19 8.29
CA ARG A 481 -61.76 -4.91 9.73
C ARG A 481 -62.76 -5.42 10.78
N THR A 482 -62.25 -5.88 11.95
CA THR A 482 -62.27 -5.18 13.28
C THR A 482 -61.68 -6.03 14.44
N ASP A 483 -61.07 -5.32 15.41
CA ASP A 483 -60.86 -5.56 16.87
C ASP A 483 -59.80 -6.54 17.45
N ALA A 484 -58.79 -5.93 18.09
CA ALA A 484 -58.09 -6.18 19.39
C ALA A 484 -58.21 -7.56 20.11
N ALA A 485 -57.23 -8.16 20.83
CA ALA A 485 -55.85 -7.88 21.27
C ALA A 485 -55.27 -9.21 21.91
N PRO A 486 -54.19 -9.24 22.73
CA PRO A 486 -52.80 -9.52 22.34
C PRO A 486 -52.19 -10.81 22.96
N ARG A 487 -51.07 -11.32 22.41
CA ARG A 487 -50.16 -12.24 23.10
C ARG A 487 -48.68 -11.91 22.79
N ALA A 488 -48.05 -11.29 23.78
CA ALA A 488 -46.62 -11.17 24.12
C ALA A 488 -45.57 -11.34 22.99
N GLU A 489 -45.18 -10.20 22.42
CA GLU A 489 -43.93 -10.03 21.67
C GLU A 489 -42.88 -9.39 22.57
N GLU A 490 -41.65 -9.90 22.53
CA GLU A 490 -40.48 -9.30 23.18
C GLU A 490 -40.08 -8.01 22.43
N GLU A 491 -40.22 -6.86 23.08
CA GLU A 491 -40.08 -5.53 22.49
C GLU A 491 -38.67 -5.22 21.95
N CYS A 492 -38.58 -4.94 20.64
CA CYS A 492 -37.55 -4.08 20.07
C CYS A 492 -38.00 -2.62 20.22
N LEU A 493 -37.15 -1.78 20.80
CA LEU A 493 -37.43 -0.36 21.03
C LEU A 493 -36.67 0.47 19.99
N GLU A 494 -37.36 1.35 19.29
CA GLU A 494 -36.73 2.33 18.40
C GLU A 494 -36.69 3.69 19.10
N ILE A 495 -35.48 4.21 19.32
CA ILE A 495 -35.26 5.49 20.00
C ILE A 495 -34.42 6.35 19.04
N GLU A 496 -34.98 7.49 18.63
CA GLU A 496 -34.33 8.47 17.74
C GLU A 496 -33.73 7.86 16.45
N GLY A 497 -34.43 6.91 15.83
CA GLY A 497 -34.03 6.28 14.55
C GLY A 497 -33.01 5.14 14.68
N PHE A 498 -32.71 4.68 15.90
CA PHE A 498 -31.85 3.53 16.15
C PHE A 498 -32.64 2.37 16.77
N GLN A 499 -32.48 1.16 16.22
CA GLN A 499 -33.09 -0.04 16.77
C GLN A 499 -32.32 -0.52 18.00
N CYS A 500 -33.03 -0.71 19.11
CA CYS A 500 -32.50 -1.16 20.38
C CYS A 500 -33.20 -2.44 20.82
N ARG A 501 -32.47 -3.33 21.53
CA ARG A 501 -33.06 -4.54 22.11
C ARG A 501 -32.56 -4.77 23.53
N LEU A 502 -33.47 -5.09 24.45
CA LEU A 502 -33.13 -5.42 25.82
C LEU A 502 -32.85 -6.94 25.92
N ARG A 503 -31.70 -7.34 26.47
CA ARG A 503 -31.42 -8.77 26.75
C ARG A 503 -30.93 -8.91 28.19
N GLY A 504 -31.81 -9.34 29.09
CA GLY A 504 -31.57 -9.29 30.53
C GLY A 504 -31.50 -7.85 31.03
N SER A 505 -30.51 -7.51 31.86
CA SER A 505 -30.32 -6.16 32.43
C SER A 505 -29.47 -5.22 31.56
N ARG A 506 -29.33 -5.49 30.26
CA ARG A 506 -28.51 -4.69 29.32
C ARG A 506 -29.31 -4.30 28.07
N LEU A 507 -29.23 -3.02 27.69
CA LEU A 507 -29.77 -2.47 26.44
C LEU A 507 -28.70 -2.53 25.34
N LEU A 508 -29.00 -3.19 24.22
CA LEU A 508 -28.13 -3.30 23.05
C LEU A 508 -28.61 -2.33 21.95
N LEU A 509 -27.75 -1.40 21.55
CA LEU A 509 -27.97 -0.43 20.48
C LEU A 509 -27.38 -0.94 19.16
N TYR A 510 -28.19 -0.95 18.09
CA TYR A 510 -27.73 -1.27 16.73
C TYR A 510 -27.49 0.02 15.94
N LEU A 511 -26.22 0.38 15.76
CA LEU A 511 -25.82 1.50 14.88
C LEU A 511 -25.74 1.00 13.43
N ALA A 512 -26.51 1.61 12.53
CA ALA A 512 -26.35 1.37 11.10
C ALA A 512 -25.11 2.13 10.59
N GLN A 513 -23.98 1.43 10.48
CA GLN A 513 -22.81 1.92 9.74
C GLN A 513 -22.59 1.09 8.47
N LEU A 514 -22.38 1.79 7.35
CA LEU A 514 -21.88 1.21 6.12
C LEU A 514 -20.42 0.76 6.32
N GLY A 515 -20.23 -0.54 6.57
CA GLY A 515 -19.00 -1.24 6.18
C GLY A 515 -18.04 -1.73 7.27
N VAL A 516 -18.45 -1.90 8.52
CA VAL A 516 -17.69 -2.68 9.52
C VAL A 516 -18.67 -3.46 10.41
N ASP A 517 -18.51 -4.78 10.50
CA ASP A 517 -19.33 -5.65 11.35
C ASP A 517 -18.88 -5.58 12.83
N GLY A 518 -19.79 -5.19 13.73
CA GLY A 518 -19.72 -5.48 15.19
C GLY A 518 -19.48 -4.29 16.14
N PRO A 519 -19.88 -4.41 17.43
CA PRO A 519 -19.78 -3.33 18.42
C PRO A 519 -18.38 -3.15 19.02
N ALA A 520 -17.96 -1.89 19.28
CA ALA A 520 -16.69 -1.55 19.91
C ALA A 520 -16.79 -1.52 21.46
N VAL A 521 -15.96 -2.30 22.15
CA VAL A 521 -15.88 -2.35 23.62
C VAL A 521 -14.85 -1.34 24.13
N GLY A 522 -15.26 -0.45 25.03
CA GLY A 522 -14.38 0.51 25.71
C GLY A 522 -13.81 -0.03 27.03
N LYS A 523 -12.54 0.26 27.34
CA LYS A 523 -11.90 -0.03 28.64
C LYS A 523 -11.63 1.26 29.42
N LEU A 524 -12.07 1.27 30.67
CA LEU A 524 -11.77 2.34 31.62
C LEU A 524 -10.29 2.24 32.05
N LYS A 525 -9.55 3.35 31.95
CA LYS A 525 -8.17 3.46 32.43
C LYS A 525 -8.16 3.94 33.88
N ALA A 526 -7.03 3.72 34.55
CA ALA A 526 -6.84 4.08 35.96
C ALA A 526 -6.87 5.60 36.22
N ASP A 527 -6.81 6.43 35.18
CA ASP A 527 -6.94 7.89 35.24
C ASP A 527 -8.39 8.38 35.05
N GLY A 528 -9.35 7.46 34.95
CA GLY A 528 -10.78 7.77 34.78
C GLY A 528 -11.20 8.00 33.32
N SER A 529 -10.28 7.94 32.35
CA SER A 529 -10.61 8.05 30.92
C SER A 529 -11.09 6.72 30.33
N MET A 530 -12.03 6.76 29.37
CA MET A 530 -12.44 5.57 28.61
C MET A 530 -11.69 5.49 27.27
N ALA A 531 -11.09 4.33 26.98
CA ALA A 531 -10.47 4.04 25.69
C ALA A 531 -11.33 3.07 24.88
N PHE A 532 -11.86 3.53 23.75
CA PHE A 532 -12.62 2.70 22.81
C PHE A 532 -11.72 2.21 21.69
N HIS A 533 -11.73 0.91 21.41
CA HIS A 533 -11.03 0.35 20.26
C HIS A 533 -11.77 0.74 18.97
N GLY A 534 -11.10 1.45 18.06
CA GLY A 534 -11.60 1.73 16.70
C GLY A 534 -12.09 3.16 16.42
N LEU A 535 -12.03 4.08 17.40
CA LEU A 535 -12.27 5.51 17.14
C LEU A 535 -11.04 6.18 16.51
N ASN A 536 -11.27 7.12 15.59
CA ASN A 536 -10.21 7.92 14.98
C ASN A 536 -9.81 9.11 15.87
N GLU A 537 -8.59 9.63 15.67
CA GLU A 537 -7.98 10.66 16.54
C GLU A 537 -8.81 11.96 16.62
N TRP A 538 -9.59 12.28 15.57
CA TRP A 538 -10.50 13.44 15.55
C TRP A 538 -11.62 13.33 16.59
N ALA A 539 -12.24 12.16 16.70
CA ALA A 539 -13.26 11.89 17.71
C ALA A 539 -12.66 11.90 19.13
N GLN A 540 -11.36 11.67 19.28
CA GLN A 540 -10.67 11.70 20.57
C GLN A 540 -10.31 13.13 21.01
N GLU A 541 -9.89 13.98 20.07
CA GLU A 541 -9.50 15.38 20.33
C GLU A 541 -10.71 16.27 20.68
N LEU A 542 -11.89 15.95 20.13
CA LEU A 542 -13.17 16.62 20.44
C LEU A 542 -13.62 16.43 21.90
N TYR A 543 -13.23 15.33 22.53
CA TYR A 543 -13.51 15.02 23.94
C TYR A 543 -12.52 15.71 24.89
N GLU A 544 -11.30 16.01 24.42
CA GLU A 544 -10.21 16.56 25.25
C GLU A 544 -10.12 18.10 25.20
N GLY A 545 -10.96 18.79 24.40
CA GLY A 545 -10.90 20.23 24.16
C GLY A 545 -11.60 21.11 25.22
N SER A 546 -10.91 22.16 25.68
CA SER A 546 -11.42 23.14 26.66
C SER A 546 -12.59 24.00 26.17
N LEU A 547 -13.47 24.40 27.10
CA LEU A 547 -14.69 25.21 26.89
C LEU A 547 -14.45 26.56 26.16
N PRO A 548 -15.38 27.03 25.30
CA PRO A 548 -15.32 28.39 24.73
C PRO A 548 -15.54 29.49 25.78
N ARG A 549 -14.93 30.68 25.58
CA ARG A 549 -15.09 31.85 26.46
C ARG A 549 -16.42 32.60 26.18
N PRO A 550 -17.04 33.23 27.20
CA PRO A 550 -18.33 33.88 27.05
C PRO A 550 -18.24 35.22 26.31
N HIS A 551 -19.09 35.43 25.29
CA HIS A 551 -19.33 36.74 24.66
C HIS A 551 -20.75 37.25 24.97
N ASP A 552 -20.81 38.39 25.67
CA ASP A 552 -21.96 39.22 26.10
C ASP A 552 -23.12 38.51 26.81
N ALA A 553 -23.24 38.76 28.11
CA ALA A 553 -24.22 38.20 29.05
C ALA A 553 -25.57 38.95 29.08
N THR A 554 -25.83 39.84 28.12
CA THR A 554 -26.95 40.81 28.20
C THR A 554 -28.15 40.48 27.31
N MET A 555 -28.14 39.37 26.56
CA MET A 555 -29.32 38.92 25.81
C MET A 555 -30.19 37.98 26.67
N PRO A 556 -31.50 38.25 26.84
CA PRO A 556 -32.40 37.38 27.59
C PRO A 556 -32.59 36.04 26.85
N LEU A 557 -32.67 34.92 27.59
CA LEU A 557 -32.78 33.53 27.07
C LEU A 557 -34.05 33.24 26.23
N GLY A 558 -34.89 34.23 25.93
CA GLY A 558 -36.18 34.08 25.25
C GLY A 558 -37.22 33.38 26.14
N GLY A 559 -38.48 33.80 26.08
CA GLY A 559 -39.55 33.19 26.89
C GLY A 559 -39.76 31.72 26.54
N GLY A 560 -39.80 30.85 27.55
CA GLY A 560 -40.15 29.43 27.39
C GLY A 560 -39.08 28.42 27.83
N PHE A 561 -37.84 28.85 28.14
CA PHE A 561 -36.80 27.94 28.65
C PHE A 561 -36.74 27.95 30.18
N ASP A 562 -37.03 26.81 30.81
CA ASP A 562 -36.93 26.60 32.26
C ASP A 562 -35.76 25.68 32.61
N ALA A 563 -34.64 26.29 33.01
CA ALA A 563 -33.42 25.57 33.39
C ALA A 563 -33.64 24.63 34.59
N LYS A 564 -34.61 24.90 35.47
CA LYS A 564 -34.91 24.03 36.62
C LYS A 564 -35.68 22.79 36.20
N ALA A 565 -36.60 22.92 35.23
CA ALA A 565 -37.29 21.77 34.66
C ALA A 565 -36.31 20.82 33.95
N ALA A 566 -35.34 21.37 33.21
CA ALA A 566 -34.28 20.59 32.56
C ALA A 566 -33.39 19.86 33.58
N ALA A 567 -33.06 20.50 34.72
CA ALA A 567 -32.31 19.85 35.80
C ALA A 567 -33.14 18.78 36.54
N ALA A 568 -34.45 18.99 36.76
CA ALA A 568 -35.32 18.00 37.40
C ALA A 568 -35.55 16.77 36.52
N ALA A 569 -35.60 16.93 35.20
CA ALA A 569 -35.60 15.82 34.25
C ALA A 569 -34.32 14.96 34.36
N PHE A 570 -33.19 15.58 34.71
CA PHE A 570 -31.91 14.92 34.98
C PHE A 570 -32.00 13.94 36.16
N GLU A 571 -32.51 14.40 37.32
CA GLU A 571 -32.63 13.55 38.51
C GLU A 571 -33.61 12.38 38.32
N GLY A 572 -34.62 12.56 37.48
CA GLY A 572 -35.66 11.56 37.21
C GLY A 572 -35.22 10.36 36.35
N SER A 573 -33.96 10.28 35.93
CA SER A 573 -33.43 9.21 35.05
C SER A 573 -34.23 9.02 33.74
N LYS A 574 -34.86 10.09 33.24
CA LYS A 574 -35.59 10.05 31.96
C LYS A 574 -34.61 10.24 30.78
N PRO A 575 -34.84 9.57 29.63
CA PRO A 575 -34.08 9.83 28.40
C PRO A 575 -34.30 11.26 27.93
N TRP A 576 -33.23 11.87 27.43
CA TRP A 576 -33.16 13.29 27.08
C TRP A 576 -33.69 13.46 25.67
N LEU A 577 -34.76 14.24 25.49
CA LEU A 577 -35.27 14.55 24.15
C LEU A 577 -34.83 15.95 23.76
N TRP A 578 -34.52 16.15 22.49
CA TRP A 578 -34.11 17.44 21.94
C TRP A 578 -35.08 18.59 22.30
N HIS A 579 -36.38 18.27 22.39
CA HIS A 579 -37.46 19.17 22.76
C HIS A 579 -37.36 19.76 24.17
N ASP A 580 -36.55 19.18 25.06
CA ASP A 580 -36.33 19.67 26.42
C ASP A 580 -35.36 20.87 26.47
N PHE A 581 -34.56 21.10 25.41
CA PHE A 581 -33.53 22.16 25.35
C PHE A 581 -33.84 23.24 24.33
N ALA A 582 -34.46 22.86 23.21
CA ALA A 582 -34.82 23.76 22.13
C ALA A 582 -36.08 23.27 21.43
N THR A 583 -36.95 24.19 21.04
CA THR A 583 -38.13 23.83 20.25
C THR A 583 -37.73 23.49 18.82
N HIS A 584 -38.49 22.63 18.16
CA HIS A 584 -38.27 22.26 16.76
C HIS A 584 -38.22 23.49 15.83
N GLY A 585 -39.05 24.50 16.09
CA GLY A 585 -39.07 25.74 15.33
C GLY A 585 -37.80 26.58 15.47
N GLU A 586 -37.18 26.60 16.65
CA GLU A 586 -35.93 27.34 16.88
C GLU A 586 -34.75 26.71 16.15
N VAL A 587 -34.76 25.38 16.03
CA VAL A 587 -33.70 24.63 15.36
C VAL A 587 -33.81 24.78 13.85
N LEU A 588 -35.03 24.70 13.32
CA LEU A 588 -35.31 25.04 11.93
C LEU A 588 -34.96 26.48 11.61
N ALA A 589 -35.28 27.44 12.49
CA ALA A 589 -34.91 28.83 12.28
C ALA A 589 -33.39 29.02 12.24
N ALA A 590 -32.65 28.41 13.16
CA ALA A 590 -31.19 28.43 13.16
C ALA A 590 -30.60 27.77 11.90
N HIS A 591 -31.19 26.67 11.44
CA HIS A 591 -30.77 25.98 10.23
C HIS A 591 -31.04 26.81 8.96
N CYS A 592 -32.25 27.36 8.82
CA CYS A 592 -32.60 28.25 7.72
C CYS A 592 -31.71 29.50 7.68
N GLU A 593 -31.37 30.10 8.83
CA GLU A 593 -30.44 31.23 8.89
C GLU A 593 -29.04 30.86 8.36
N LEU A 594 -28.56 29.65 8.67
CA LEU A 594 -27.27 29.16 8.17
C LEU A 594 -27.31 28.85 6.67
N GLU A 595 -28.38 28.25 6.18
CA GLU A 595 -28.58 28.00 4.74
C GLU A 595 -28.65 29.31 3.94
N VAL A 596 -29.39 30.31 4.42
CA VAL A 596 -29.46 31.63 3.77
C VAL A 596 -28.07 32.29 3.69
N LEU A 597 -27.25 32.17 4.74
CA LEU A 597 -25.88 32.72 4.73
C LEU A 597 -24.94 31.93 3.81
N GLN A 598 -25.20 30.64 3.59
CA GLN A 598 -24.49 29.81 2.63
C GLN A 598 -24.88 30.18 1.19
N GLU A 599 -26.18 30.35 0.92
CA GLU A 599 -26.69 30.76 -0.40
C GLU A 599 -26.24 32.17 -0.79
N GLN A 600 -26.15 33.09 0.19
CA GLN A 600 -25.63 34.44 -0.02
C GLN A 600 -24.10 34.49 -0.21
N GLY A 601 -23.40 33.35 -0.13
CA GLY A 601 -21.95 33.26 -0.28
C GLY A 601 -21.16 33.92 0.85
N VAL A 602 -21.84 34.20 1.97
CA VAL A 602 -21.26 34.78 3.19
C VAL A 602 -20.49 33.72 3.98
N LEU A 603 -21.02 32.50 4.04
CA LEU A 603 -20.33 31.32 4.56
C LEU A 603 -19.76 30.53 3.37
N CYS A 604 -18.43 30.41 3.28
CA CYS A 604 -17.80 29.53 2.30
C CYS A 604 -16.91 28.48 2.97
N ALA A 605 -17.06 27.22 2.53
CA ALA A 605 -16.14 26.15 2.88
C ALA A 605 -14.85 26.32 2.07
N SER A 606 -13.88 27.05 2.64
CA SER A 606 -12.56 27.19 2.00
C SER A 606 -11.62 26.05 2.41
N ASN A 607 -10.67 25.71 1.52
CA ASN A 607 -9.70 24.64 1.74
C ASN A 607 -8.97 24.84 3.08
N ALA A 608 -9.04 23.82 3.93
CA ALA A 608 -8.48 23.83 5.27
C ALA A 608 -7.08 24.43 5.35
N SER A 609 -6.95 25.49 6.16
CA SER A 609 -5.66 25.87 6.67
C SER A 609 -5.27 24.83 7.73
N THR A 610 -4.17 24.12 7.50
CA THR A 610 -3.62 23.20 8.51
C THR A 610 -2.85 24.04 9.53
N THR A 611 -3.45 24.33 10.67
CA THR A 611 -2.72 24.76 11.87
C THR A 611 -1.94 23.56 12.41
N ALA A 612 -0.63 23.71 12.56
CA ALA A 612 0.24 22.64 13.05
C ALA A 612 -0.02 22.37 14.53
N SER A 613 -0.65 21.23 14.84
CA SER A 613 -0.65 20.66 16.19
C SER A 613 0.81 20.37 16.61
N GLN A 614 1.17 20.75 17.84
CA GLN A 614 2.53 20.62 18.37
C GLN A 614 2.94 19.18 18.73
N LYS A 615 2.10 18.16 18.47
CA LYS A 615 2.46 16.75 18.67
C LYS A 615 2.72 16.05 17.34
N ALA A 616 3.95 15.56 17.20
CA ALA A 616 4.50 15.03 15.95
C ALA A 616 3.93 13.65 15.60
N ARG A 617 2.94 13.58 14.72
CA ARG A 617 2.79 12.56 13.66
C ARG A 617 1.69 12.95 12.67
N SER A 618 1.80 12.37 11.48
CA SER A 618 1.19 12.83 10.25
C SER A 618 -0.23 12.28 10.08
N ASP A 619 -1.23 13.04 10.50
CA ASP A 619 -2.55 13.04 9.88
C ASP A 619 -3.03 14.49 9.77
N ARG A 620 -3.32 14.91 8.53
CA ARG A 620 -3.82 16.27 8.25
C ARG A 620 -5.33 16.25 8.44
N VAL A 621 -5.80 16.62 9.63
CA VAL A 621 -7.22 16.97 9.83
C VAL A 621 -7.48 18.32 9.16
N ALA A 622 -8.54 18.40 8.36
CA ALA A 622 -8.96 19.61 7.67
C ALA A 622 -9.88 20.42 8.60
N PHE A 623 -9.41 21.56 9.10
CA PHE A 623 -10.28 22.52 9.79
C PHE A 623 -11.04 23.33 8.73
N LEU A 624 -12.38 23.36 8.82
CA LEU A 624 -13.18 24.31 8.05
C LEU A 624 -13.09 25.68 8.73
N ASP A 625 -12.20 26.53 8.23
CA ASP A 625 -12.18 27.93 8.62
C ASP A 625 -13.39 28.63 7.98
N ILE A 626 -14.36 29.00 8.80
CA ILE A 626 -15.48 29.84 8.41
C ILE A 626 -14.95 31.27 8.31
N CYS A 627 -14.68 31.74 7.09
CA CYS A 627 -14.26 33.11 6.83
C CYS A 627 -15.13 33.72 5.73
N GLN A 628 -15.66 34.92 5.96
CA GLN A 628 -16.23 35.72 4.88
C GLN A 628 -15.13 36.14 3.90
N VAL A 629 -15.49 36.29 2.62
CA VAL A 629 -14.63 36.93 1.63
C VAL A 629 -14.51 38.42 2.00
N GLY A 630 -13.51 38.78 2.82
CA GLY A 630 -13.26 40.17 3.21
C GLY A 630 -13.07 40.46 4.70
N GLY A 631 -12.30 39.66 5.43
CA GLY A 631 -11.45 40.19 6.52
C GLY A 631 -12.04 40.50 7.90
N SER A 632 -13.31 40.21 8.21
CA SER A 632 -13.80 40.19 9.60
C SER A 632 -14.63 38.95 9.89
N ASN A 633 -14.51 38.42 11.13
CA ASN A 633 -15.32 37.29 11.59
C ASN A 633 -16.79 37.72 11.63
N PRO A 634 -17.71 37.02 10.95
CA PRO A 634 -19.12 37.35 11.05
C PRO A 634 -19.62 37.11 12.48
N ALA A 635 -20.50 37.98 12.96
CA ALA A 635 -21.21 37.74 14.22
C ALA A 635 -22.09 36.48 14.05
N CYS A 636 -22.10 35.60 15.05
CA CYS A 636 -22.93 34.39 15.03
C CYS A 636 -24.41 34.77 14.81
N PRO A 637 -25.13 34.09 13.90
CA PRO A 637 -26.54 34.38 13.62
C PRO A 637 -27.40 34.35 14.89
N PRO A 638 -28.41 35.23 15.03
CA PRO A 638 -29.17 35.36 16.26
C PRO A 638 -29.83 34.05 16.73
N GLY A 639 -30.40 33.24 15.82
CA GLY A 639 -31.03 31.96 16.16
C GLY A 639 -30.03 30.93 16.68
N CYS A 640 -28.87 30.84 16.02
CA CYS A 640 -27.76 30.00 16.49
C CYS A 640 -27.25 30.45 17.87
N ARG A 641 -27.03 31.76 18.05
CA ARG A 641 -26.52 32.33 19.30
C ARG A 641 -27.47 32.11 20.48
N LEU A 642 -28.78 32.16 20.27
CA LEU A 642 -29.79 31.86 21.27
C LEU A 642 -29.77 30.38 21.69
N LEU A 643 -29.70 29.47 20.71
CA LEU A 643 -29.62 28.02 20.92
C LEU A 643 -28.38 27.64 21.76
N PHE A 644 -27.22 28.20 21.40
CA PHE A 644 -25.96 28.00 22.12
C PHE A 644 -26.05 28.42 23.60
N ARG A 645 -26.65 29.58 23.88
CA ARG A 645 -26.76 30.09 25.25
C ARG A 645 -27.67 29.24 26.13
N ARG A 646 -28.74 28.66 25.58
CA ARG A 646 -29.62 27.74 26.33
C ARG A 646 -28.93 26.42 26.65
N LEU A 647 -28.16 25.87 25.71
CA LEU A 647 -27.36 24.67 25.95
C LEU A 647 -26.26 24.90 27.01
N GLU A 648 -25.61 26.07 26.98
CA GLU A 648 -24.66 26.47 28.02
C GLU A 648 -25.34 26.65 29.39
N ALA A 649 -26.52 27.28 29.43
CA ALA A 649 -27.27 27.50 30.66
C ALA A 649 -27.79 26.18 31.26
N ALA A 650 -28.26 25.24 30.43
CA ALA A 650 -28.63 23.90 30.85
C ALA A 650 -27.42 23.17 31.45
N ALA A 651 -26.28 23.17 30.73
CA ALA A 651 -25.07 22.52 31.18
C ALA A 651 -24.54 23.09 32.51
N ALA A 652 -24.61 24.41 32.69
CA ALA A 652 -24.24 25.06 33.94
C ALA A 652 -25.19 24.71 35.11
N ALA A 653 -26.51 24.71 34.86
CA ALA A 653 -27.51 24.34 35.88
C ALA A 653 -27.40 22.87 36.30
N ILE A 654 -27.04 21.98 35.37
CA ILE A 654 -26.78 20.57 35.67
C ILE A 654 -25.48 20.39 36.46
N ALA A 655 -24.44 21.17 36.13
CA ALA A 655 -23.16 21.13 36.84
C ALA A 655 -23.28 21.63 38.30
N GLU A 656 -24.11 22.63 38.58
CA GLU A 656 -24.34 23.14 39.94
C GLU A 656 -25.04 22.13 40.86
N ASN A 657 -25.91 21.27 40.33
CA ASN A 657 -26.66 20.28 41.11
C ASN A 657 -26.01 18.88 41.11
N TRP A 658 -24.81 18.72 40.54
CA TRP A 658 -24.12 17.44 40.46
C TRP A 658 -23.31 17.14 41.73
N PRO A 659 -23.65 16.11 42.55
CA PRO A 659 -23.01 15.93 43.86
C PRO A 659 -21.55 15.44 43.82
N GLU A 660 -21.09 14.88 42.69
CA GLU A 660 -19.82 14.16 42.61
C GLU A 660 -18.89 14.60 41.46
N GLY A 661 -18.79 15.91 41.18
CA GLY A 661 -17.71 16.46 40.35
C GLY A 661 -17.53 15.85 38.94
N GLY A 662 -18.60 15.35 38.32
CA GLY A 662 -18.59 14.80 36.97
C GLY A 662 -18.47 15.91 35.92
N GLN A 663 -17.61 15.73 34.92
CA GLN A 663 -17.54 16.62 33.76
C GLN A 663 -18.67 16.28 32.78
N LEU A 664 -19.53 17.24 32.47
CA LEU A 664 -20.48 17.13 31.36
C LEU A 664 -19.71 17.12 30.03
N LEU A 665 -20.03 16.18 29.15
CA LEU A 665 -19.48 16.12 27.78
C LEU A 665 -19.81 17.43 27.05
N CYS A 666 -18.79 18.03 26.42
CA CYS A 666 -18.83 19.39 25.90
C CYS A 666 -20.03 19.64 24.96
N PRO A 667 -20.76 20.77 25.08
CA PRO A 667 -21.87 21.16 24.19
C PRO A 667 -21.54 21.21 22.69
N ARG A 668 -20.26 21.09 22.33
CA ARG A 668 -19.76 21.04 20.95
C ARG A 668 -20.19 19.79 20.18
N LEU A 669 -20.55 18.70 20.86
CA LEU A 669 -20.98 17.45 20.21
C LEU A 669 -22.37 17.59 19.57
N GLY A 670 -23.32 18.25 20.25
CA GLY A 670 -24.64 18.57 19.69
C GLY A 670 -24.56 19.52 18.49
N MET A 671 -23.57 20.41 18.50
CA MET A 671 -23.29 21.32 17.37
C MET A 671 -22.74 20.62 16.13
N ALA A 672 -21.95 19.55 16.30
CA ALA A 672 -21.45 18.77 15.17
C ALA A 672 -22.59 18.02 14.45
N ALA A 673 -23.60 17.55 15.20
CA ALA A 673 -24.79 16.91 14.63
C ALA A 673 -25.62 17.90 13.81
N ILE A 674 -25.91 19.09 14.35
CA ILE A 674 -26.66 20.15 13.64
C ILE A 674 -25.98 20.55 12.32
N TYR A 675 -24.64 20.57 12.28
CA TYR A 675 -23.88 21.04 11.11
C TYR A 675 -23.72 19.98 10.00
N ASP A 676 -23.89 18.69 10.30
CA ASP A 676 -23.94 17.59 9.30
C ASP A 676 -25.36 17.39 8.73
N GLY A 677 -26.36 18.12 9.25
CA GLY A 677 -27.75 17.96 8.83
C GLY A 677 -28.30 16.56 9.14
N ARG A 678 -27.79 15.91 10.21
CA ARG A 678 -28.25 14.63 10.73
C ARG A 678 -28.87 14.79 12.10
#